data_AF-A0A1E7KRK3-F1
#
_entry.id   AF-A0A1E7KRK3-F1
#
_cell.length_a   1.000
_cell.length_b   1.000
_cell.length_c   1.000
_cell.angle_alpha   90.00
_cell.angle_beta   90.00
_cell.angle_gamma   90.00
#
_symmetry.space_group_name_H-M   'P 1'
#
loop_
_entity.id
_entity.type
_entity.pdbx_description
1 polymer ?
#
loop_
_entity_poly.entity_id
_entity_poly.type
_entity_poly.pdbx_seq_one_letter_code
_entity_poly.pdbx_strand_id
1 'polypeptide(L)'
;MTATTTSPPTSSKRWSGHSRFEGQAARNMLTQFPPRTRPETWAMTERSREEVIARISRPPLRARVKTTHDARRYGVCKILEWLETFPGTTWQERWQASPGNSLGFQWIEPVMAWLAERGEKPREEGLRSGILCLAFADVIRFDLEFLLRVVRTRNWRVAVVEHRDPEGFARLEEATDPVLLASRMGHTARTQLAMIMLAKGGGVGDITVGDCIELRHTEVANLGRYGDSRSLFYSLLKDIGQFPPDAPTTLRALTLYSGQLTPAQLVDRYQLEYQPVRDLIVDYLTERQPALDYASFEDLARVLALHFWKNLEDHNPGITSLHLDREVAAAWKERLRVKVTHRRMPDGTTTAVTTPRASYASSLGYVRAFYLDIAEWALEDPARWGPWAVPSPVSSNEITYKKLNSRRKARMDQRTRERLPVLPALVSAAEKRLQEARTRLEAIRAAPGGQSFTVLGETFTKANRPNRLESHGSSCAYDESGRRHHFGQAEHRAFWAWAAIEFLRHTGVRIEEMLETSHHSITQYTLPTTGELIPLLQIAPSKTDEERLLVVSPELADVLSAIVSRVRGPNGAIPLIPFYDGLEKIWHPPVPLLFQWISGGQRRAVSSNSIRKALNEVLKATGLTDSAGQPLEFQPHDFRRIFTTE
;
A
#
# COMPACT_ATOMS: atom_id res chain seq x y z
N MET A 1 -40.91 16.67 -41.02
CA MET A 1 -39.97 17.22 -40.00
C MET A 1 -39.95 16.24 -38.84
N THR A 2 -39.10 15.23 -38.95
CA THR A 2 -38.97 14.10 -38.03
C THR A 2 -37.60 14.23 -37.37
N ALA A 3 -37.60 14.50 -36.07
CA ALA A 3 -36.41 14.73 -35.28
C ALA A 3 -35.72 13.39 -34.97
N THR A 4 -34.51 13.22 -35.50
CA THR A 4 -33.63 12.08 -35.26
C THR A 4 -32.99 12.23 -33.88
N THR A 5 -33.33 11.32 -32.97
CA THR A 5 -32.77 11.22 -31.62
C THR A 5 -31.36 10.63 -31.70
N THR A 6 -30.35 11.44 -31.42
CA THR A 6 -28.94 11.04 -31.35
C THR A 6 -28.67 10.33 -30.01
N SER A 7 -28.37 9.04 -30.07
CA SER A 7 -27.93 8.24 -28.91
C SER A 7 -26.63 8.80 -28.32
N PRO A 8 -26.46 8.84 -26.99
CA PRO A 8 -25.24 9.33 -26.36
C PRO A 8 -24.07 8.33 -26.56
N PRO A 9 -22.82 8.81 -26.65
CA PRO A 9 -21.67 7.94 -26.87
C PRO A 9 -21.45 7.03 -25.66
N THR A 10 -21.34 5.73 -25.95
CA THR A 10 -20.91 4.68 -25.03
C THR A 10 -19.63 5.09 -24.29
N SER A 11 -19.76 5.28 -22.99
CA SER A 11 -18.64 5.50 -22.09
C SER A 11 -17.67 4.33 -22.18
N SER A 12 -16.47 4.56 -22.72
CA SER A 12 -15.39 3.58 -22.67
C SER A 12 -15.08 3.28 -21.20
N LYS A 13 -15.37 2.03 -20.80
CA LYS A 13 -15.08 1.51 -19.46
C LYS A 13 -13.62 1.78 -19.14
N ARG A 14 -13.39 2.60 -18.12
CA ARG A 14 -12.10 2.77 -17.44
C ARG A 14 -11.46 1.40 -17.24
N TRP A 15 -10.35 1.16 -17.92
CA TRP A 15 -9.33 0.25 -17.41
C TRP A 15 -8.60 0.94 -16.26
N SER A 16 -9.30 1.11 -15.15
CA SER A 16 -8.66 1.37 -13.87
C SER A 16 -8.13 0.04 -13.36
N GLY A 17 -6.92 -0.33 -13.77
CA GLY A 17 -6.16 -1.49 -13.26
C GLY A 17 -5.76 -1.35 -11.79
N HIS A 18 -6.70 -0.95 -10.93
CA HIS A 18 -6.52 -0.75 -9.51
C HIS A 18 -7.69 -1.34 -8.71
N SER A 19 -8.21 -2.50 -9.14
CA SER A 19 -8.84 -3.42 -8.20
C SER A 19 -7.73 -4.06 -7.37
N ARG A 20 -7.31 -3.35 -6.33
CA ARG A 20 -6.14 -3.69 -5.50
C ARG A 20 -6.39 -4.84 -4.52
N PHE A 21 -7.56 -5.50 -4.60
CA PHE A 21 -7.92 -6.64 -3.75
C PHE A 21 -8.59 -7.80 -4.47
N GLU A 22 -8.89 -7.69 -5.76
CA GLU A 22 -9.43 -8.81 -6.56
C GLU A 22 -8.36 -9.46 -7.45
N GLY A 23 -7.08 -9.18 -7.18
CA GLY A 23 -5.97 -9.78 -7.91
C GLY A 23 -5.75 -11.24 -7.50
N GLN A 24 -5.39 -12.08 -8.47
CA GLN A 24 -5.06 -13.50 -8.29
C GLN A 24 -4.06 -13.75 -7.13
N ALA A 25 -3.17 -12.80 -6.82
CA ALA A 25 -2.24 -12.90 -5.70
C ALA A 25 -2.93 -12.99 -4.33
N ALA A 26 -4.00 -12.24 -4.10
CA ALA A 26 -4.76 -12.33 -2.85
C ALA A 26 -5.53 -13.66 -2.75
N ARG A 27 -6.03 -14.18 -3.89
CA ARG A 27 -6.67 -15.49 -3.98
C ARG A 27 -5.68 -16.62 -3.70
N ASN A 28 -4.51 -16.60 -4.34
CA ASN A 28 -3.43 -17.57 -4.12
C ASN A 28 -3.00 -17.59 -2.65
N MET A 29 -2.96 -16.43 -1.99
CA MET A 29 -2.63 -16.36 -0.56
C MET A 29 -3.75 -16.86 0.35
N LEU A 30 -5.02 -16.66 0.00
CA LEU A 30 -6.12 -17.31 0.73
C LEU A 30 -6.11 -18.84 0.53
N THR A 31 -5.59 -19.33 -0.59
CA THR A 31 -5.34 -20.75 -0.79
C THR A 31 -4.19 -21.26 0.09
N GLN A 32 -3.09 -20.49 0.19
CA GLN A 32 -1.94 -20.85 1.04
C GLN A 32 -2.26 -20.73 2.54
N PHE A 33 -2.98 -19.68 2.93
CA PHE A 33 -3.36 -19.37 4.30
C PHE A 33 -4.88 -19.26 4.41
N PRO A 34 -5.60 -20.40 4.46
CA PRO A 34 -7.05 -20.38 4.56
C PRO A 34 -7.50 -19.73 5.89
N PRO A 35 -8.53 -18.85 5.86
CA PRO A 35 -9.12 -18.34 7.09
C PRO A 35 -9.79 -19.48 7.86
N ARG A 36 -9.88 -19.34 9.20
CA ARG A 36 -10.62 -20.32 9.99
C ARG A 36 -12.08 -20.33 9.56
N THR A 37 -12.67 -21.51 9.45
CA THR A 37 -14.11 -21.63 9.25
C THR A 37 -14.82 -21.30 10.56
N ARG A 38 -15.95 -20.59 10.48
CA ARG A 38 -16.83 -20.48 11.64
C ARG A 38 -17.59 -21.81 11.73
N PRO A 39 -17.50 -22.56 12.84
CA PRO A 39 -18.26 -23.80 12.99
C PRO A 39 -19.76 -23.51 12.97
N GLU A 40 -20.55 -24.45 12.48
CA GLU A 40 -22.01 -24.33 12.42
C GLU A 40 -22.63 -24.32 13.82
N THR A 41 -22.04 -25.08 14.75
CA THR A 41 -22.44 -25.11 16.17
C THR A 41 -21.24 -25.14 17.11
N TRP A 42 -21.46 -24.72 18.36
CA TRP A 42 -20.51 -24.82 19.48
C TRP A 42 -21.26 -24.76 20.82
N ALA A 43 -20.60 -25.19 21.89
CA ALA A 43 -21.22 -25.46 23.19
C ALA A 43 -22.03 -24.31 23.83
N MET A 44 -21.79 -23.04 23.46
CA MET A 44 -22.53 -21.90 24.00
C MET A 44 -23.75 -21.50 23.17
N THR A 45 -23.76 -21.74 21.86
CA THR A 45 -24.93 -21.46 21.02
C THR A 45 -26.06 -22.47 21.23
N GLU A 46 -25.76 -23.64 21.81
CA GLU A 46 -26.72 -24.72 22.11
C GLU A 46 -27.39 -24.59 23.49
N ARG A 47 -26.91 -23.66 24.34
CA ARG A 47 -27.41 -23.50 25.71
C ARG A 47 -28.82 -22.95 25.76
N SER A 48 -29.59 -23.31 26.79
CA SER A 48 -30.90 -22.70 27.02
C SER A 48 -30.76 -21.21 27.35
N ARG A 49 -31.84 -20.44 27.20
CA ARG A 49 -31.86 -19.01 27.55
C ARG A 49 -31.51 -18.81 29.03
N GLU A 50 -32.03 -19.66 29.90
CA GLU A 50 -31.82 -19.64 31.35
C GLU A 50 -30.34 -19.89 31.68
N GLU A 51 -29.71 -20.86 31.01
CA GLU A 51 -28.29 -21.16 31.15
C GLU A 51 -27.42 -19.98 30.69
N VAL A 52 -27.75 -19.34 29.56
CA VAL A 52 -27.04 -18.16 29.07
C VAL A 52 -27.16 -17.00 30.07
N ILE A 53 -28.37 -16.70 30.54
CA ILE A 53 -28.63 -15.64 31.52
C ILE A 53 -27.91 -15.91 32.85
N ALA A 54 -27.88 -17.17 33.30
CA ALA A 54 -27.15 -17.57 34.50
C ALA A 54 -25.64 -17.38 34.33
N ARG A 55 -25.08 -17.75 33.18
CA ARG A 55 -23.66 -17.62 32.86
C ARG A 55 -23.19 -16.17 32.85
N ILE A 56 -23.90 -15.27 32.17
CA ILE A 56 -23.52 -13.84 32.11
C ILE A 56 -23.63 -13.11 33.46
N SER A 57 -24.37 -13.70 34.40
CA SER A 57 -24.57 -13.14 35.74
C SER A 57 -23.47 -13.53 36.73
N ARG A 58 -22.52 -14.38 36.32
CA ARG A 58 -21.39 -14.87 37.13
C ARG A 58 -20.04 -14.42 36.54
N PRO A 59 -18.97 -14.28 37.36
CA PRO A 59 -17.61 -14.09 36.84
C PRO A 59 -17.22 -15.23 35.89
N PRO A 60 -16.41 -14.97 34.83
CA PRO A 60 -15.78 -13.70 34.51
C PRO A 60 -16.66 -12.72 33.69
N LEU A 61 -17.86 -13.12 33.26
CA LEU A 61 -18.71 -12.33 32.34
C LEU A 61 -19.52 -11.23 33.03
N ARG A 62 -19.76 -11.37 34.33
CA ARG A 62 -20.48 -10.39 35.15
C ARG A 62 -19.73 -9.05 35.15
N ALA A 63 -20.38 -8.00 34.66
CA ALA A 63 -19.83 -6.66 34.76
C ALA A 63 -19.68 -6.22 36.23
N ARG A 64 -18.56 -5.59 36.58
CA ARG A 64 -18.30 -5.07 37.93
C ARG A 64 -19.27 -3.96 38.33
N VAL A 65 -19.63 -3.11 37.37
CA VAL A 65 -20.56 -2.00 37.57
C VAL A 65 -22.00 -2.52 37.49
N LYS A 66 -22.78 -2.32 38.55
CA LYS A 66 -24.17 -2.82 38.66
C LYS A 66 -25.05 -2.37 37.50
N THR A 67 -25.02 -1.08 37.15
CA THR A 67 -25.85 -0.53 36.05
C THR A 67 -25.50 -1.15 34.70
N THR A 68 -24.21 -1.36 34.42
CA THR A 68 -23.75 -2.06 33.21
C THR A 68 -24.20 -3.52 33.21
N HIS A 69 -24.11 -4.21 34.36
CA HIS A 69 -24.60 -5.58 34.49
C HIS A 69 -26.11 -5.67 34.22
N ASP A 70 -26.90 -4.78 34.81
CA ASP A 70 -28.36 -4.78 34.67
C ASP A 70 -28.77 -4.46 33.22
N ALA A 71 -28.09 -3.52 32.55
CA ALA A 71 -28.30 -3.23 31.14
C ALA A 71 -27.96 -4.42 30.23
N ARG A 72 -26.81 -5.08 30.45
CA ARG A 72 -26.43 -6.30 29.71
C ARG A 72 -27.45 -7.41 29.92
N ARG A 73 -27.85 -7.68 31.16
CA ARG A 73 -28.82 -8.74 31.49
C ARG A 73 -30.18 -8.46 30.84
N TYR A 74 -30.68 -7.23 30.92
CA TYR A 74 -31.91 -6.81 30.24
C TYR A 74 -31.81 -7.06 28.73
N GLY A 75 -30.74 -6.57 28.09
CA GLY A 75 -30.56 -6.72 26.65
C GLY A 75 -30.45 -8.17 26.20
N VAL A 76 -29.68 -9.00 26.92
CA VAL A 76 -29.58 -10.44 26.64
C VAL A 76 -30.95 -11.11 26.74
N CYS A 77 -31.70 -10.86 27.82
CA CYS A 77 -33.03 -11.45 28.00
C CYS A 77 -33.94 -11.13 26.81
N LYS A 78 -34.03 -9.85 26.43
CA LYS A 78 -34.93 -9.39 25.35
C LYS A 78 -34.50 -9.83 23.97
N ILE A 79 -33.20 -9.87 23.68
CA ILE A 79 -32.71 -10.35 22.39
C ILE A 79 -32.94 -11.86 22.27
N LEU A 80 -32.69 -12.65 23.32
CA LEU A 80 -32.92 -14.09 23.27
C LEU A 80 -34.42 -14.44 23.18
N GLU A 81 -35.29 -13.73 23.92
CA GLU A 81 -36.75 -13.84 23.76
C GLU A 81 -37.22 -13.55 22.32
N TRP A 82 -36.63 -12.53 21.68
CA TRP A 82 -36.90 -12.23 20.28
C TRP A 82 -36.35 -13.31 19.33
N LEU A 83 -35.14 -13.82 19.57
CA LEU A 83 -34.56 -14.88 18.74
C LEU A 83 -35.31 -16.22 18.83
N GLU A 84 -35.98 -16.50 19.95
CA GLU A 84 -36.84 -17.67 20.10
C GLU A 84 -37.99 -17.73 19.08
N THR A 85 -38.38 -16.58 18.49
CA THR A 85 -39.45 -16.53 17.48
C THR A 85 -39.00 -16.95 16.08
N PHE A 86 -37.70 -17.15 15.86
CA PHE A 86 -37.12 -17.55 14.57
C PHE A 86 -36.77 -19.05 14.56
N PRO A 87 -36.80 -19.72 13.40
CA PRO A 87 -36.44 -21.13 13.30
C PRO A 87 -34.95 -21.34 13.63
N GLY A 88 -34.63 -22.48 14.25
CA GLY A 88 -33.27 -22.86 14.62
C GLY A 88 -33.23 -23.63 15.93
N THR A 89 -32.31 -24.59 16.03
CA THR A 89 -31.99 -25.36 17.24
C THR A 89 -30.95 -24.65 18.11
N THR A 90 -30.11 -23.79 17.51
CA THR A 90 -29.10 -23.01 18.22
C THR A 90 -29.36 -21.50 18.13
N TRP A 91 -28.77 -20.71 19.03
CA TRP A 91 -28.86 -19.24 18.99
C TRP A 91 -28.27 -18.63 17.72
N GLN A 92 -27.22 -19.25 17.17
CA GLN A 92 -26.56 -18.86 15.93
C GLN A 92 -27.48 -19.07 14.72
N GLU A 93 -28.15 -20.23 14.63
CA GLU A 93 -29.14 -20.50 13.58
C GLU A 93 -30.30 -19.51 13.64
N ARG A 94 -30.82 -19.25 14.85
CA ARG A 94 -31.89 -18.27 15.08
C ARG A 94 -31.47 -16.86 14.70
N TRP A 95 -30.22 -16.47 14.99
CA TRP A 95 -29.67 -15.19 14.55
C TRP A 95 -29.58 -15.10 13.03
N GLN A 96 -29.13 -16.16 12.35
CA GLN A 96 -29.02 -16.20 10.89
C GLN A 96 -30.39 -16.20 10.19
N ALA A 97 -31.40 -16.82 10.80
CA ALA A 97 -32.79 -16.78 10.33
C ALA A 97 -33.48 -15.44 10.60
N SER A 98 -32.91 -14.60 11.48
CA SER A 98 -33.44 -13.27 11.80
C SER A 98 -33.02 -12.21 10.76
N PRO A 99 -33.77 -11.10 10.63
CA PRO A 99 -33.35 -9.97 9.79
C PRO A 99 -32.15 -9.21 10.39
N GLY A 100 -31.73 -9.52 11.62
CA GLY A 100 -30.64 -8.82 12.30
C GLY A 100 -29.31 -8.87 11.53
N ASN A 101 -29.00 -9.99 10.87
CA ASN A 101 -27.73 -10.17 10.17
C ASN A 101 -27.59 -9.25 8.94
N SER A 102 -28.68 -9.04 8.19
CA SER A 102 -28.67 -8.24 6.95
C SER A 102 -28.84 -6.73 7.18
N LEU A 103 -29.47 -6.33 8.28
CA LEU A 103 -29.80 -4.93 8.57
C LEU A 103 -28.62 -4.10 9.11
N GLY A 104 -27.49 -4.72 9.45
CA GLY A 104 -26.29 -4.00 9.90
C GLY A 104 -26.60 -3.11 11.11
N PHE A 105 -26.50 -1.78 10.97
CA PHE A 105 -26.78 -0.84 12.08
C PHE A 105 -28.24 -0.83 12.54
N GLN A 106 -29.17 -1.18 11.66
CA GLN A 106 -30.61 -1.13 11.90
C GLN A 106 -31.13 -2.43 12.54
N TRP A 107 -30.26 -3.37 12.90
CA TRP A 107 -30.62 -4.64 13.54
C TRP A 107 -31.50 -4.46 14.78
N ILE A 108 -31.39 -3.31 15.45
CA ILE A 108 -32.11 -2.99 16.68
C ILE A 108 -33.57 -2.59 16.43
N GLU A 109 -33.89 -2.06 15.25
CA GLU A 109 -35.23 -1.54 14.92
C GLU A 109 -36.30 -2.65 14.98
N PRO A 110 -36.10 -3.84 14.37
CA PRO A 110 -37.05 -4.96 14.50
C PRO A 110 -37.26 -5.42 15.95
N VAL A 111 -36.20 -5.43 16.77
CA VAL A 111 -36.30 -5.84 18.18
C VAL A 111 -37.12 -4.83 18.98
N MET A 112 -36.90 -3.54 18.75
CA MET A 112 -37.66 -2.48 19.43
C MET A 112 -39.13 -2.48 19.01
N ALA A 113 -39.42 -2.67 17.72
CA ALA A 113 -40.78 -2.78 17.21
C ALA A 113 -41.50 -3.98 17.84
N TRP A 114 -40.87 -5.15 17.84
CA TRP A 114 -41.40 -6.38 18.45
C TRP A 114 -41.68 -6.23 19.95
N LEU A 115 -40.81 -5.53 20.70
CA LEU A 115 -41.04 -5.24 22.13
C LEU A 115 -42.21 -4.26 22.33
N ALA A 116 -42.30 -3.23 21.49
CA ALA A 116 -43.37 -2.23 21.56
C ALA A 116 -44.75 -2.84 21.26
N GLU A 117 -44.84 -3.76 20.29
CA GLU A 117 -46.06 -4.52 19.98
C GLU A 117 -46.55 -5.35 21.17
N ARG A 118 -45.65 -5.76 22.06
CA ARG A 118 -45.95 -6.50 23.30
C ARG A 118 -46.26 -5.59 24.49
N GLY A 119 -46.39 -4.28 24.26
CA GLY A 119 -46.65 -3.27 25.30
C GLY A 119 -45.44 -2.96 26.19
N GLU A 120 -44.24 -3.42 25.83
CA GLU A 120 -43.02 -3.11 26.57
C GLU A 120 -42.41 -1.78 26.11
N LYS A 121 -41.71 -1.09 27.02
CA LYS A 121 -40.91 0.10 26.68
C LYS A 121 -39.47 -0.32 26.37
N PRO A 122 -39.06 -0.43 25.08
CA PRO A 122 -37.73 -0.88 24.71
C PRO A 122 -36.66 0.11 25.19
N ARG A 123 -35.54 -0.43 25.72
CA ARG A 123 -34.36 0.36 26.11
C ARG A 123 -33.21 0.10 25.15
N GLU A 124 -33.02 1.00 24.19
CA GLU A 124 -32.00 0.88 23.15
C GLU A 124 -30.58 0.60 23.71
N GLU A 125 -30.11 1.39 24.68
CA GLU A 125 -28.79 1.20 25.30
C GLU A 125 -28.64 -0.18 25.98
N GLY A 126 -29.74 -0.70 26.53
CA GLY A 126 -29.81 -2.05 27.09
C GLY A 126 -29.63 -3.11 26.01
N LEU A 127 -30.35 -3.00 24.89
CA LEU A 127 -30.22 -3.90 23.74
C LEU A 127 -28.81 -3.86 23.13
N ARG A 128 -28.22 -2.67 22.95
CA ARG A 128 -26.83 -2.51 22.49
C ARG A 128 -25.82 -3.15 23.44
N SER A 129 -26.07 -3.08 24.74
CA SER A 129 -25.24 -3.75 25.75
C SER A 129 -25.45 -5.27 25.75
N GLY A 130 -26.67 -5.73 25.47
CA GLY A 130 -27.04 -7.13 25.36
C GLY A 130 -26.38 -7.83 24.17
N ILE A 131 -26.46 -7.25 22.97
CA ILE A 131 -25.85 -7.84 21.77
C ILE A 131 -24.32 -7.96 21.92
N LEU A 132 -23.70 -6.94 22.54
CA LEU A 132 -22.28 -6.98 22.89
C LEU A 132 -21.98 -8.16 23.83
N CYS A 133 -22.84 -8.37 24.84
CA CYS A 133 -22.72 -9.48 25.78
C CYS A 133 -22.85 -10.85 25.11
N LEU A 134 -23.85 -11.03 24.24
CA LEU A 134 -23.99 -12.25 23.44
C LEU A 134 -22.76 -12.52 22.57
N ALA A 135 -22.13 -11.46 22.04
CA ALA A 135 -20.91 -11.54 21.25
C ALA A 135 -19.71 -12.03 22.08
N PHE A 136 -19.36 -11.34 23.18
CA PHE A 136 -18.17 -11.68 23.95
C PHE A 136 -18.35 -12.94 24.83
N ALA A 137 -19.59 -13.29 25.18
CA ALA A 137 -19.92 -14.54 25.86
C ALA A 137 -19.91 -15.77 24.92
N ASP A 138 -19.62 -15.54 23.63
CA ASP A 138 -19.60 -16.55 22.58
C ASP A 138 -20.95 -17.26 22.40
N VAL A 139 -22.08 -16.56 22.59
CA VAL A 139 -23.41 -17.14 22.32
C VAL A 139 -23.75 -17.01 20.84
N ILE A 140 -23.37 -15.88 20.23
CA ILE A 140 -23.57 -15.59 18.81
C ILE A 140 -22.23 -15.08 18.24
N ARG A 141 -21.83 -15.63 17.09
CA ARG A 141 -20.67 -15.18 16.31
C ARG A 141 -21.14 -14.47 15.05
N PHE A 142 -20.90 -13.17 14.98
CA PHE A 142 -21.39 -12.33 13.89
C PHE A 142 -20.48 -12.39 12.66
N ASP A 143 -21.06 -12.19 11.47
CA ASP A 143 -20.28 -12.02 10.25
C ASP A 143 -19.41 -10.75 10.34
N LEU A 144 -18.23 -10.79 9.71
CA LEU A 144 -17.31 -9.64 9.70
C LEU A 144 -17.97 -8.38 9.13
N GLU A 145 -18.84 -8.52 8.13
CA GLU A 145 -19.57 -7.39 7.55
C GLU A 145 -20.49 -6.70 8.59
N PHE A 146 -21.21 -7.49 9.39
CA PHE A 146 -22.03 -6.98 10.49
C PHE A 146 -21.16 -6.28 11.55
N LEU A 147 -20.05 -6.91 11.96
CA LEU A 147 -19.14 -6.35 12.96
C LEU A 147 -18.50 -5.04 12.49
N LEU A 148 -18.12 -4.91 11.22
CA LEU A 148 -17.57 -3.67 10.67
C LEU A 148 -18.54 -2.48 10.75
N ARG A 149 -19.84 -2.78 10.73
CA ARG A 149 -20.88 -1.78 10.93
C ARG A 149 -20.99 -1.49 12.43
N VAL A 150 -21.20 -2.49 13.28
CA VAL A 150 -21.59 -2.30 14.70
C VAL A 150 -20.43 -2.00 15.67
N VAL A 151 -19.22 -2.51 15.43
CA VAL A 151 -18.05 -2.36 16.30
C VAL A 151 -17.36 -1.00 16.07
N ARG A 152 -17.98 0.08 16.55
CA ARG A 152 -17.41 1.46 16.45
C ARG A 152 -16.95 2.06 17.77
N THR A 153 -17.44 1.53 18.89
CA THR A 153 -17.17 2.12 20.20
C THR A 153 -16.04 1.39 20.93
N ARG A 154 -15.37 2.12 21.84
CA ARG A 154 -14.35 1.56 22.74
C ARG A 154 -14.87 0.36 23.54
N ASN A 155 -16.18 0.32 23.82
CA ASN A 155 -16.80 -0.66 24.71
C ASN A 155 -16.68 -2.09 24.17
N TRP A 156 -16.79 -2.29 22.86
CA TRP A 156 -16.61 -3.61 22.25
C TRP A 156 -15.21 -4.18 22.49
N ARG A 157 -14.19 -3.38 22.18
CA ARG A 157 -12.79 -3.76 22.43
C ARG A 157 -12.56 -4.05 23.90
N VAL A 158 -12.98 -3.15 24.80
CA VAL A 158 -12.76 -3.32 26.25
C VAL A 158 -13.42 -4.58 26.76
N ALA A 159 -14.65 -4.87 26.34
CA ALA A 159 -15.36 -6.07 26.79
C ALA A 159 -14.71 -7.37 26.30
N VAL A 160 -14.19 -7.40 25.07
CA VAL A 160 -13.46 -8.58 24.55
C VAL A 160 -12.15 -8.78 25.30
N VAL A 161 -11.38 -7.70 25.55
CA VAL A 161 -10.16 -7.76 26.36
C VAL A 161 -10.46 -8.25 27.77
N GLU A 162 -11.50 -7.73 28.42
CA GLU A 162 -11.81 -8.05 29.82
C GLU A 162 -12.37 -9.47 29.99
N HIS A 163 -13.26 -9.91 29.09
CA HIS A 163 -14.10 -11.08 29.34
C HIS A 163 -13.78 -12.30 28.47
N ARG A 164 -13.01 -12.13 27.38
CA ARG A 164 -12.78 -13.22 26.42
C ARG A 164 -11.35 -13.75 26.45
N ASP A 165 -10.35 -12.88 26.38
CA ASP A 165 -8.94 -13.29 26.42
C ASP A 165 -8.02 -12.23 27.06
N PRO A 166 -8.16 -11.98 28.37
CA PRO A 166 -7.34 -10.99 29.06
C PRO A 166 -5.84 -11.31 28.98
N GLU A 167 -5.47 -12.59 29.03
CA GLU A 167 -4.09 -13.03 28.98
C GLU A 167 -3.47 -12.83 27.59
N GLY A 168 -4.18 -13.17 26.51
CA GLY A 168 -3.71 -12.93 25.15
C GLY A 168 -3.49 -11.46 24.83
N PHE A 169 -4.38 -10.59 25.31
CA PHE A 169 -4.18 -9.14 25.18
C PHE A 169 -3.06 -8.62 26.10
N ALA A 170 -2.87 -9.18 27.30
CA ALA A 170 -1.74 -8.83 28.16
C ALA A 170 -0.39 -9.15 27.48
N ARG A 171 -0.25 -10.32 26.86
CA ARG A 171 0.95 -10.69 26.08
C ARG A 171 1.22 -9.72 24.93
N LEU A 172 0.16 -9.33 24.20
CA LEU A 172 0.26 -8.30 23.16
C LEU A 172 0.72 -6.95 23.72
N GLU A 173 0.19 -6.54 24.87
CA GLU A 173 0.51 -5.26 25.48
C GLU A 173 1.94 -5.23 26.04
N GLU A 174 2.43 -6.35 26.57
CA GLU A 174 3.81 -6.50 27.06
C GLU A 174 4.84 -6.42 25.92
N ALA A 175 4.54 -7.02 24.77
CA ALA A 175 5.44 -7.05 23.62
C ALA A 175 5.41 -5.77 22.75
N THR A 176 4.54 -4.81 23.04
CA THR A 176 4.34 -3.63 22.19
C THR A 176 4.71 -2.35 22.92
N ASP A 177 5.35 -1.43 22.21
CA ASP A 177 5.62 -0.07 22.69
C ASP A 177 4.34 0.60 23.29
N PRO A 178 4.35 1.02 24.57
CA PRO A 178 3.17 1.59 25.25
C PRO A 178 2.62 2.83 24.54
N VAL A 179 3.54 3.60 23.96
CA VAL A 179 3.27 4.80 23.18
C VAL A 179 2.46 4.44 21.92
N LEU A 180 2.88 3.45 21.15
CA LEU A 180 2.13 2.93 20.01
C LEU A 180 0.76 2.36 20.40
N LEU A 181 0.67 1.61 21.50
CA LEU A 181 -0.59 1.03 21.98
C LEU A 181 -1.65 2.08 22.33
N ALA A 182 -1.22 3.20 22.91
CA ALA A 182 -2.07 4.32 23.28
C ALA A 182 -2.48 5.20 22.07
N SER A 183 -1.87 5.00 20.90
CA SER A 183 -2.23 5.73 19.68
C SER A 183 -3.59 5.29 19.10
N ARG A 184 -4.17 6.11 18.21
CA ARG A 184 -5.36 5.72 17.41
C ARG A 184 -5.14 4.40 16.67
N MET A 185 -3.91 4.17 16.23
CA MET A 185 -3.55 2.98 15.47
C MET A 185 -3.55 1.74 16.34
N GLY A 186 -2.93 1.79 17.52
CA GLY A 186 -2.97 0.71 18.50
C GLY A 186 -4.39 0.40 18.96
N HIS A 187 -5.22 1.44 19.13
CA HIS A 187 -6.65 1.27 19.38
C HIS A 187 -7.40 0.58 18.23
N THR A 188 -7.11 0.97 16.99
CA THR A 188 -7.73 0.37 15.79
C THR A 188 -7.29 -1.09 15.64
N ALA A 189 -6.01 -1.38 15.86
CA ALA A 189 -5.44 -2.71 15.77
C ALA A 189 -6.11 -3.67 16.76
N ARG A 190 -6.21 -3.29 18.04
CA ARG A 190 -6.91 -4.11 19.05
C ARG A 190 -8.40 -4.28 18.76
N THR A 191 -9.04 -3.27 18.16
CA THR A 191 -10.43 -3.43 17.68
C THR A 191 -10.52 -4.45 16.53
N GLN A 192 -9.55 -4.49 15.61
CA GLN A 192 -9.49 -5.49 14.54
C GLN A 192 -9.30 -6.90 15.08
N LEU A 193 -8.42 -7.10 16.06
CA LEU A 193 -8.25 -8.39 16.75
C LEU A 193 -9.55 -8.83 17.42
N ALA A 194 -10.22 -7.92 18.15
CA ALA A 194 -11.50 -8.21 18.77
C ALA A 194 -12.57 -8.60 17.74
N MET A 195 -12.63 -7.95 16.57
CA MET A 195 -13.56 -8.34 15.50
C MET A 195 -13.30 -9.76 14.99
N ILE A 196 -12.04 -10.17 14.81
CA ILE A 196 -11.71 -11.54 14.40
C ILE A 196 -12.20 -12.54 15.44
N MET A 197 -11.92 -12.29 16.73
CA MET A 197 -12.35 -13.16 17.83
C MET A 197 -13.88 -13.26 17.92
N LEU A 198 -14.60 -12.16 17.71
CA LEU A 198 -16.06 -12.14 17.72
C LEU A 198 -16.69 -12.85 16.52
N ALA A 199 -15.99 -12.92 15.38
CA ALA A 199 -16.46 -13.61 14.18
C ALA A 199 -16.12 -15.11 14.17
N LYS A 200 -14.91 -15.47 14.61
CA LYS A 200 -14.37 -16.82 14.47
C LYS A 200 -14.37 -17.62 15.77
N GLY A 201 -14.45 -16.95 16.91
CA GLY A 201 -14.23 -17.56 18.20
C GLY A 201 -12.77 -17.58 18.63
N GLY A 202 -12.52 -18.20 19.79
CA GLY A 202 -11.18 -18.34 20.35
C GLY A 202 -10.61 -17.07 20.97
N GLY A 203 -9.32 -17.14 21.30
CA GLY A 203 -8.47 -16.08 21.82
C GLY A 203 -7.60 -15.44 20.73
N VAL A 204 -6.71 -14.53 21.16
CA VAL A 204 -5.65 -13.93 20.35
C VAL A 204 -4.75 -15.03 19.76
N GLY A 205 -4.45 -16.06 20.55
CA GLY A 205 -3.60 -17.18 20.16
C GLY A 205 -4.17 -18.11 19.09
N ASP A 206 -5.44 -17.96 18.73
CA ASP A 206 -6.08 -18.77 17.67
C ASP A 206 -6.12 -18.04 16.33
N ILE A 207 -5.75 -16.75 16.29
CA ILE A 207 -5.86 -15.93 15.08
C ILE A 207 -4.83 -16.40 14.04
N THR A 208 -5.30 -16.65 12.82
CA THR A 208 -4.46 -17.09 11.70
C THR A 208 -4.16 -15.95 10.72
N VAL A 209 -3.18 -16.15 9.84
CA VAL A 209 -2.89 -15.26 8.70
C VAL A 209 -4.15 -15.09 7.83
N GLY A 210 -4.86 -16.19 7.55
CA GLY A 210 -6.07 -16.19 6.73
C GLY A 210 -7.18 -15.30 7.31
N ASP A 211 -7.43 -15.36 8.62
CA ASP A 211 -8.42 -14.49 9.28
C ASP A 211 -8.09 -13.01 9.10
N CYS A 212 -6.80 -12.69 9.15
CA CYS A 212 -6.32 -11.33 9.00
C CYS A 212 -6.50 -10.82 7.56
N ILE A 213 -6.27 -11.69 6.57
CA ILE A 213 -6.52 -11.41 5.15
C ILE A 213 -8.03 -11.20 4.91
N GLU A 214 -8.86 -12.10 5.42
CA GLU A 214 -10.32 -12.05 5.30
C GLU A 214 -10.86 -10.72 5.87
N LEU A 215 -10.46 -10.33 7.09
CA LEU A 215 -10.85 -9.05 7.67
C LEU A 215 -10.46 -7.88 6.77
N ARG A 216 -9.23 -7.85 6.24
CA ARG A 216 -8.78 -6.75 5.36
C ARG A 216 -9.57 -6.70 4.06
N HIS A 217 -9.88 -7.86 3.48
CA HIS A 217 -10.70 -7.96 2.29
C HIS A 217 -12.11 -7.40 2.55
N THR A 218 -12.77 -7.84 3.63
CA THR A 218 -14.11 -7.35 4.01
C THR A 218 -14.10 -5.84 4.28
N GLU A 219 -13.06 -5.31 4.94
CA GLU A 219 -12.89 -3.89 5.23
C GLU A 219 -12.76 -3.02 3.98
N VAL A 220 -12.13 -3.55 2.93
CA VAL A 220 -11.99 -2.83 1.66
C VAL A 220 -13.26 -2.90 0.84
N ALA A 221 -13.84 -4.09 0.70
CA ALA A 221 -15.08 -4.30 -0.03
C ALA A 221 -16.23 -3.44 0.52
N ASN A 222 -16.37 -3.37 1.85
CA ASN A 222 -17.52 -2.73 2.48
C ASN A 222 -17.34 -1.26 2.86
N LEU A 223 -16.10 -0.82 3.15
CA LEU A 223 -15.86 0.54 3.65
C LEU A 223 -15.02 1.40 2.70
N GLY A 224 -14.49 0.84 1.61
CA GLY A 224 -13.54 1.52 0.74
C GLY A 224 -12.31 2.01 1.50
N ARG A 225 -11.97 1.38 2.64
CA ARG A 225 -10.89 1.83 3.53
C ARG A 225 -9.56 1.25 3.10
N TYR A 226 -8.91 1.98 2.20
CA TYR A 226 -7.51 1.77 1.80
C TYR A 226 -6.59 2.58 2.73
N GLY A 227 -5.47 2.00 3.19
CA GLY A 227 -4.44 2.79 3.85
C GLY A 227 -3.58 2.10 4.90
N ASP A 228 -2.54 2.84 5.28
CA ASP A 228 -1.40 2.44 6.11
C ASP A 228 -1.77 2.05 7.54
N SER A 229 -2.86 2.58 8.06
CA SER A 229 -3.19 2.49 9.49
C SER A 229 -4.03 1.29 9.89
N ARG A 230 -4.24 0.36 8.96
CA ARG A 230 -5.19 -0.76 9.11
C ARG A 230 -4.52 -2.13 9.10
N SER A 231 -3.20 -2.20 9.01
CA SER A 231 -2.44 -3.47 9.00
C SER A 231 -1.65 -3.70 10.29
N LEU A 232 -1.73 -2.78 11.26
CA LEU A 232 -0.93 -2.86 12.49
C LEU A 232 -1.22 -4.13 13.30
N PHE A 233 -2.49 -4.52 13.42
CA PHE A 233 -2.89 -5.72 14.17
C PHE A 233 -2.16 -6.99 13.74
N TYR A 234 -1.92 -7.14 12.43
CA TYR A 234 -1.19 -8.27 11.88
C TYR A 234 0.28 -8.27 12.31
N SER A 235 0.94 -7.12 12.25
CA SER A 235 2.34 -7.05 12.70
C SER A 235 2.45 -7.27 14.20
N LEU A 236 1.50 -6.78 15.00
CA LEU A 236 1.51 -7.08 16.44
C LEU A 236 1.43 -8.59 16.70
N LEU A 237 0.58 -9.31 15.98
CA LEU A 237 0.51 -10.78 16.07
C LEU A 237 1.81 -11.44 15.58
N LYS A 238 2.39 -10.96 14.48
CA LYS A 238 3.65 -11.48 13.96
C LYS A 238 4.81 -11.27 14.94
N ASP A 239 4.89 -10.09 15.55
CA ASP A 239 5.96 -9.69 16.46
C ASP A 239 5.95 -10.53 17.76
N ILE A 240 4.77 -10.98 18.20
CA ILE A 240 4.64 -11.95 19.32
C ILE A 240 4.83 -13.42 18.90
N GLY A 241 5.21 -13.68 17.64
CA GLY A 241 5.48 -15.03 17.14
C GLY A 241 4.22 -15.87 16.81
N GLN A 242 3.06 -15.24 16.59
CA GLN A 242 1.79 -15.96 16.34
C GLN A 242 1.76 -16.71 15.00
N PHE A 243 2.55 -16.28 14.01
CA PHE A 243 2.43 -16.76 12.63
C PHE A 243 3.61 -17.64 12.20
N PRO A 244 3.39 -18.56 11.24
CA PRO A 244 4.46 -19.42 10.74
C PRO A 244 5.55 -18.61 10.01
N PRO A 245 6.76 -19.17 9.84
CA PRO A 245 7.89 -18.46 9.22
C PRO A 245 7.64 -17.98 7.79
N ASP A 246 6.78 -18.68 7.04
CA ASP A 246 6.41 -18.34 5.66
C ASP A 246 5.27 -17.30 5.59
N ALA A 247 4.74 -16.85 6.74
CA ALA A 247 3.67 -15.86 6.78
C ALA A 247 4.10 -14.55 6.12
N PRO A 248 3.19 -13.89 5.37
CA PRO A 248 3.50 -12.66 4.67
C PRO A 248 4.16 -11.61 5.56
N THR A 249 5.09 -10.86 4.99
CA THR A 249 5.81 -9.82 5.72
C THR A 249 4.87 -8.77 6.33
N THR A 250 3.88 -8.32 5.57
CA THR A 250 2.89 -7.34 6.01
C THR A 250 1.61 -7.48 5.19
N LEU A 251 0.43 -7.34 5.82
CA LEU A 251 -0.83 -7.33 5.08
C LEU A 251 -0.94 -6.16 4.13
N ARG A 252 -0.26 -5.03 4.39
CA ARG A 252 -0.25 -3.89 3.46
C ARG A 252 0.15 -4.34 2.06
N ALA A 253 1.12 -5.26 2.00
CA ALA A 253 1.67 -5.76 0.76
C ALA A 253 0.61 -6.44 -0.09
N LEU A 254 -0.24 -7.25 0.53
CA LEU A 254 -1.29 -8.02 -0.13
C LEU A 254 -2.28 -7.14 -0.92
N THR A 255 -2.38 -5.88 -0.51
CA THR A 255 -3.31 -4.89 -1.04
C THR A 255 -2.68 -3.97 -2.08
N LEU A 256 -1.35 -3.90 -2.13
CA LEU A 256 -0.63 -2.92 -2.97
C LEU A 256 0.32 -3.57 -3.97
N TYR A 257 0.83 -4.74 -3.64
CA TYR A 257 1.91 -5.42 -4.33
C TYR A 257 1.43 -6.80 -4.73
N SER A 258 0.99 -6.93 -5.99
CA SER A 258 0.97 -8.23 -6.65
C SER A 258 2.43 -8.67 -6.79
N GLY A 259 2.78 -9.86 -6.30
CA GLY A 259 4.09 -10.45 -6.60
C GLY A 259 4.32 -10.66 -8.10
N GLN A 260 5.36 -11.40 -8.44
CA GLN A 260 5.59 -11.81 -9.82
C GLN A 260 4.40 -12.62 -10.35
N LEU A 261 4.01 -12.36 -11.60
CA LEU A 261 3.01 -13.12 -12.32
C LEU A 261 3.65 -14.04 -13.35
N THR A 262 2.98 -15.16 -13.59
CA THR A 262 3.34 -16.07 -14.67
C THR A 262 3.12 -15.43 -16.05
N PRO A 263 3.80 -15.93 -17.11
CA PRO A 263 3.56 -15.51 -18.49
C PRO A 263 2.07 -15.48 -18.86
N ALA A 264 1.34 -16.58 -18.58
CA ALA A 264 -0.11 -16.70 -18.80
C ALA A 264 -0.90 -15.57 -18.13
N GLN A 265 -0.66 -15.33 -16.84
CA GLN A 265 -1.38 -14.31 -16.09
C GLN A 265 -1.08 -12.89 -16.58
N LEU A 266 0.13 -12.61 -17.09
CA LEU A 266 0.44 -11.30 -17.68
C LEU A 266 -0.35 -11.05 -18.96
N VAL A 267 -0.54 -12.09 -19.79
CA VAL A 267 -1.28 -12.01 -21.05
C VAL A 267 -2.79 -12.00 -20.81
N ASP A 268 -3.30 -12.86 -19.93
CA ASP A 268 -4.74 -13.02 -19.65
C ASP A 268 -5.39 -11.75 -19.10
N ARG A 269 -4.59 -10.87 -18.48
CA ARG A 269 -5.03 -9.52 -18.09
C ARG A 269 -5.72 -8.81 -19.24
N TYR A 270 -5.25 -8.99 -20.48
CA TYR A 270 -5.68 -8.30 -21.69
C TYR A 270 -6.84 -8.94 -22.44
N GLN A 271 -7.29 -10.13 -22.01
CA GLN A 271 -8.46 -10.82 -22.58
C GLN A 271 -8.38 -10.92 -24.10
N LEU A 272 -7.28 -11.48 -24.61
CA LEU A 272 -7.08 -11.71 -26.04
C LEU A 272 -8.17 -12.67 -26.55
N GLU A 273 -8.79 -12.31 -27.66
CA GLU A 273 -9.94 -13.04 -28.21
C GLU A 273 -9.49 -14.33 -28.91
N TYR A 274 -8.43 -14.24 -29.72
CA TYR A 274 -7.90 -15.38 -30.46
C TYR A 274 -6.90 -16.19 -29.63
N GLN A 275 -7.39 -17.30 -29.05
CA GLN A 275 -6.62 -18.16 -28.14
C GLN A 275 -5.29 -18.67 -28.72
N PRO A 276 -5.20 -19.10 -30.00
CA PRO A 276 -3.92 -19.59 -30.52
C PRO A 276 -2.77 -18.56 -30.47
N VAL A 277 -3.04 -17.28 -30.72
CA VAL A 277 -1.99 -16.24 -30.60
C VAL A 277 -1.74 -15.87 -29.13
N ARG A 278 -2.77 -15.94 -28.28
CA ARG A 278 -2.58 -15.81 -26.84
C ARG A 278 -1.60 -16.86 -26.32
N ASP A 279 -1.79 -18.13 -26.70
CA ASP A 279 -0.92 -19.23 -26.28
C ASP A 279 0.49 -19.09 -26.84
N LEU A 280 0.64 -18.66 -28.10
CA LEU A 280 1.94 -18.34 -28.67
C LEU A 280 2.69 -17.25 -27.88
N ILE A 281 2.02 -16.15 -27.51
CA ILE A 281 2.65 -15.07 -26.74
C ILE A 281 3.08 -15.60 -25.36
N VAL A 282 2.27 -16.46 -24.74
CA VAL A 282 2.60 -17.10 -23.46
C VAL A 282 3.81 -18.01 -23.58
N ASP A 283 3.86 -18.84 -24.62
CA ASP A 283 5.00 -19.72 -24.91
C ASP A 283 6.28 -18.92 -25.14
N TYR A 284 6.22 -17.88 -25.97
CA TYR A 284 7.36 -17.01 -26.24
C TYR A 284 7.86 -16.32 -24.96
N LEU A 285 6.95 -15.81 -24.14
CA LEU A 285 7.31 -15.20 -22.86
C LEU A 285 7.94 -16.23 -21.91
N THR A 286 7.48 -17.47 -21.93
CA THR A 286 8.05 -18.56 -21.11
C THR A 286 9.50 -18.84 -21.49
N GLU A 287 9.83 -18.92 -22.78
CA GLU A 287 11.21 -19.09 -23.24
C GLU A 287 12.11 -17.90 -22.90
N ARG A 288 11.58 -16.67 -22.94
CA ARG A 288 12.34 -15.45 -22.65
C ARG A 288 12.52 -15.19 -21.15
N GLN A 289 11.70 -15.77 -20.30
CA GLN A 289 11.66 -15.47 -18.86
C GLN A 289 13.01 -15.64 -18.14
N PRO A 290 13.79 -16.72 -18.36
CA PRO A 290 15.05 -16.94 -17.62
C PRO A 290 16.14 -15.89 -17.89
N ALA A 291 16.06 -15.17 -19.01
CA ALA A 291 17.09 -14.24 -19.48
C ALA A 291 16.77 -12.77 -19.17
N LEU A 292 15.63 -12.47 -18.52
CA LEU A 292 15.15 -11.10 -18.30
C LEU A 292 14.88 -10.84 -16.83
N ASP A 293 15.24 -9.64 -16.37
CA ASP A 293 14.72 -9.10 -15.12
C ASP A 293 13.19 -8.94 -15.21
N TYR A 294 12.49 -9.04 -14.07
CA TYR A 294 11.02 -9.11 -14.10
C TYR A 294 10.39 -7.83 -14.66
N ALA A 295 11.00 -6.66 -14.47
CA ALA A 295 10.47 -5.41 -15.00
C ALA A 295 10.56 -5.34 -16.54
N SER A 296 11.67 -5.83 -17.12
CA SER A 296 11.83 -5.98 -18.56
C SER A 296 10.88 -7.04 -19.13
N PHE A 297 10.72 -8.15 -18.42
CA PHE A 297 9.77 -9.22 -18.76
C PHE A 297 8.30 -8.72 -18.76
N GLU A 298 7.87 -7.97 -17.73
CA GLU A 298 6.53 -7.37 -17.66
C GLU A 298 6.32 -6.33 -18.78
N ASP A 299 7.34 -5.55 -19.15
CA ASP A 299 7.25 -4.61 -20.27
C ASP A 299 7.13 -5.33 -21.62
N LEU A 300 7.88 -6.41 -21.84
CA LEU A 300 7.79 -7.25 -23.03
C LEU A 300 6.38 -7.84 -23.17
N ALA A 301 5.84 -8.45 -22.11
CA ALA A 301 4.49 -9.00 -22.10
C ALA A 301 3.43 -7.94 -22.42
N ARG A 302 3.54 -6.74 -21.80
CA ARG A 302 2.66 -5.61 -22.09
C ARG A 302 2.75 -5.16 -23.55
N VAL A 303 3.94 -5.14 -24.13
CA VAL A 303 4.10 -4.71 -25.54
C VAL A 303 3.45 -5.72 -26.48
N LEU A 304 3.72 -7.01 -26.31
CA LEU A 304 3.20 -8.06 -27.19
C LEU A 304 1.69 -8.26 -27.04
N ALA A 305 1.19 -8.37 -25.81
CA ALA A 305 -0.22 -8.66 -25.58
C ALA A 305 -1.10 -7.41 -25.76
N LEU A 306 -0.78 -6.28 -25.11
CA LEU A 306 -1.64 -5.09 -25.15
C LEU A 306 -1.37 -4.19 -26.37
N HIS A 307 -0.11 -3.79 -26.56
CA HIS A 307 0.21 -2.76 -27.55
C HIS A 307 0.24 -3.30 -28.97
N PHE A 308 0.50 -4.59 -29.13
CA PHE A 308 0.52 -5.28 -30.42
C PHE A 308 -0.79 -6.05 -30.65
N TRP A 309 -0.96 -7.23 -30.06
CA TRP A 309 -2.05 -8.12 -30.47
C TRP A 309 -3.45 -7.62 -30.09
N LYS A 310 -3.68 -7.22 -28.83
CA LYS A 310 -4.99 -6.68 -28.43
C LYS A 310 -5.38 -5.45 -29.25
N ASN A 311 -4.40 -4.60 -29.57
CA ASN A 311 -4.66 -3.46 -30.46
C ASN A 311 -5.07 -3.89 -31.86
N LEU A 312 -4.51 -4.98 -32.40
CA LEU A 312 -4.91 -5.52 -33.70
C LEU A 312 -6.34 -6.08 -33.64
N GLU A 313 -6.67 -6.87 -32.63
CA GLU A 313 -8.02 -7.43 -32.43
C GLU A 313 -9.07 -6.31 -32.31
N ASP A 314 -8.81 -5.29 -31.50
CA ASP A 314 -9.74 -4.17 -31.26
C ASP A 314 -10.08 -3.38 -32.54
N HIS A 315 -9.22 -3.43 -33.57
CA HIS A 315 -9.38 -2.66 -34.81
C HIS A 315 -9.60 -3.52 -36.05
N ASN A 316 -9.41 -4.84 -35.95
CA ASN A 316 -9.60 -5.82 -37.02
C ASN A 316 -10.31 -7.05 -36.44
N PRO A 317 -11.64 -6.98 -36.22
CA PRO A 317 -12.39 -8.07 -35.63
C PRO A 317 -12.21 -9.38 -36.42
N GLY A 318 -11.90 -10.47 -35.72
CA GLY A 318 -11.67 -11.78 -36.33
C GLY A 318 -10.27 -11.96 -36.95
N ILE A 319 -9.29 -11.10 -36.63
CA ILE A 319 -7.91 -11.32 -37.03
C ILE A 319 -7.35 -12.60 -36.37
N THR A 320 -6.79 -13.50 -37.18
CA THR A 320 -6.27 -14.81 -36.73
C THR A 320 -4.83 -15.10 -37.17
N SER A 321 -4.23 -14.22 -37.98
CA SER A 321 -2.92 -14.43 -38.58
C SER A 321 -1.89 -13.42 -38.08
N LEU A 322 -0.66 -13.91 -37.82
CA LEU A 322 0.51 -13.05 -37.58
C LEU A 322 1.09 -12.46 -38.86
N HIS A 323 0.77 -13.02 -40.03
CA HIS A 323 1.18 -12.45 -41.31
C HIS A 323 0.24 -11.29 -41.63
N LEU A 324 0.62 -10.09 -41.17
CA LEU A 324 -0.21 -8.90 -41.29
C LEU A 324 -0.15 -8.32 -42.71
N ASP A 325 -1.30 -7.96 -43.25
CA ASP A 325 -1.37 -7.12 -44.44
C ASP A 325 -0.67 -5.79 -44.20
N ARG A 326 -0.07 -5.24 -45.27
CA ARG A 326 0.71 -3.99 -45.20
C ARG A 326 -0.10 -2.84 -44.61
N GLU A 327 -1.37 -2.72 -44.96
CA GLU A 327 -2.27 -1.67 -44.48
C GLU A 327 -2.59 -1.83 -42.99
N VAL A 328 -2.87 -3.06 -42.54
CA VAL A 328 -3.12 -3.39 -41.12
C VAL A 328 -1.91 -3.06 -40.27
N ALA A 329 -0.72 -3.49 -40.72
CA ALA A 329 0.55 -3.19 -40.05
C ALA A 329 0.83 -1.68 -40.00
N ALA A 330 0.61 -0.94 -41.09
CA ALA A 330 0.80 0.50 -41.13
C ALA A 330 -0.16 1.23 -40.18
N ALA A 331 -1.44 0.86 -40.17
CA ALA A 331 -2.44 1.45 -39.30
C ALA A 331 -2.15 1.20 -37.81
N TRP A 332 -1.71 -0.02 -37.45
CA TRP A 332 -1.25 -0.34 -36.10
C TRP A 332 -0.07 0.54 -35.67
N LYS A 333 0.96 0.65 -36.54
CA LYS A 333 2.14 1.49 -36.28
C LYS A 333 1.76 2.95 -36.04
N GLU A 334 0.87 3.51 -36.86
CA GLU A 334 0.40 4.88 -36.67
C GLU A 334 -0.35 5.09 -35.34
N ARG A 335 -1.22 4.16 -34.94
CA ARG A 335 -1.86 4.21 -33.61
C ARG A 335 -0.85 4.15 -32.46
N LEU A 336 0.20 3.34 -32.61
CA LEU A 336 1.22 3.15 -31.57
C LEU A 336 2.09 4.42 -31.37
N ARG A 337 2.21 5.30 -32.36
CA ARG A 337 3.03 6.53 -32.28
C ARG A 337 2.62 7.47 -31.16
N VAL A 338 1.37 7.43 -30.74
CA VAL A 338 0.83 8.33 -29.73
C VAL A 338 0.30 7.54 -28.53
N LYS A 339 0.12 8.26 -27.42
CA LYS A 339 -0.60 7.78 -26.26
C LYS A 339 -1.54 8.87 -25.77
N VAL A 340 -2.72 8.46 -25.35
CA VAL A 340 -3.67 9.36 -24.67
C VAL A 340 -3.35 9.34 -23.18
N THR A 341 -2.94 10.48 -22.66
CA THR A 341 -2.69 10.70 -21.24
C THR A 341 -3.76 11.62 -20.68
N HIS A 342 -4.39 11.21 -19.58
CA HIS A 342 -5.37 12.03 -18.90
C HIS A 342 -4.64 12.95 -17.93
N ARG A 343 -4.72 14.26 -18.15
CA ARG A 343 -4.11 15.27 -17.26
C ARG A 343 -5.21 15.93 -16.44
N ARG A 344 -5.00 15.98 -15.13
CA ARG A 344 -5.87 16.75 -14.23
C ARG A 344 -5.47 18.22 -14.31
N MET A 345 -6.43 19.06 -14.65
CA MET A 345 -6.28 20.50 -14.74
C MET A 345 -6.40 21.15 -13.34
N PRO A 346 -5.94 22.40 -13.16
CA PRO A 346 -6.02 23.11 -11.88
C PRO A 346 -7.45 23.28 -11.34
N ASP A 347 -8.44 23.35 -12.23
CA ASP A 347 -9.88 23.41 -11.91
C ASP A 347 -10.46 22.05 -11.44
N GLY A 348 -9.64 21.00 -11.41
CA GLY A 348 -10.02 19.65 -10.99
C GLY A 348 -10.58 18.77 -12.11
N THR A 349 -10.82 19.32 -13.31
CA THR A 349 -11.27 18.55 -14.48
C THR A 349 -10.14 17.66 -15.02
N THR A 350 -10.50 16.62 -15.76
CA THR A 350 -9.51 15.71 -16.38
C THR A 350 -9.67 15.75 -17.88
N THR A 351 -8.63 16.20 -18.58
CA THR A 351 -8.63 16.30 -20.05
C THR A 351 -7.76 15.22 -20.65
N ALA A 352 -8.25 14.57 -21.71
CA ALA A 352 -7.46 13.66 -22.52
C ALA A 352 -6.48 14.46 -23.39
N VAL A 353 -5.18 14.24 -23.18
CA VAL A 353 -4.10 14.88 -23.95
C VAL A 353 -3.36 13.80 -24.73
N THR A 354 -3.37 13.92 -26.05
CA THR A 354 -2.59 13.04 -26.93
C THR A 354 -1.14 13.51 -26.96
N THR A 355 -0.22 12.61 -26.64
CA THR A 355 1.22 12.90 -26.63
C THR A 355 1.99 11.87 -27.46
N PRO A 356 3.11 12.25 -28.12
CA PRO A 356 3.98 11.29 -28.77
C PRO A 356 4.50 10.22 -27.80
N ARG A 357 4.50 8.96 -28.22
CA ARG A 357 4.98 7.83 -27.42
C ARG A 357 6.50 7.76 -27.48
N ALA A 358 7.15 8.08 -26.35
CA ALA A 358 8.60 7.99 -26.23
C ALA A 358 9.17 6.57 -26.44
N SER A 359 8.38 5.54 -26.12
CA SER A 359 8.74 4.12 -26.29
C SER A 359 8.37 3.54 -27.67
N TYR A 360 7.94 4.36 -28.64
CA TYR A 360 7.47 3.87 -29.95
C TYR A 360 8.50 2.94 -30.62
N ALA A 361 9.75 3.41 -30.77
CA ALA A 361 10.79 2.63 -31.43
C ALA A 361 11.21 1.38 -30.64
N SER A 362 11.21 1.42 -29.30
CA SER A 362 11.49 0.23 -28.50
C SER A 362 10.35 -0.79 -28.58
N SER A 363 9.09 -0.35 -28.63
CA SER A 363 7.94 -1.22 -28.84
C SER A 363 7.98 -1.90 -30.21
N LEU A 364 8.35 -1.18 -31.27
CA LEU A 364 8.60 -1.77 -32.58
C LEU A 364 9.76 -2.78 -32.55
N GLY A 365 10.82 -2.45 -31.82
CA GLY A 365 11.97 -3.35 -31.60
C GLY A 365 11.55 -4.68 -30.96
N TYR A 366 10.73 -4.65 -29.91
CA TYR A 366 10.22 -5.87 -29.27
C TYR A 366 9.36 -6.72 -30.20
N VAL A 367 8.46 -6.10 -30.97
CA VAL A 367 7.64 -6.85 -31.94
C VAL A 367 8.51 -7.41 -33.05
N ARG A 368 9.52 -6.69 -33.53
CA ARG A 368 10.45 -7.25 -34.52
C ARG A 368 11.23 -8.44 -33.96
N ALA A 369 11.79 -8.30 -32.76
CA ALA A 369 12.51 -9.38 -32.09
C ALA A 369 11.63 -10.62 -31.94
N PHE A 370 10.38 -10.46 -31.47
CA PHE A 370 9.41 -11.56 -31.38
C PHE A 370 9.24 -12.35 -32.69
N TYR A 371 9.10 -11.68 -33.83
CA TYR A 371 8.98 -12.36 -35.14
C TYR A 371 10.29 -13.03 -35.58
N LEU A 372 11.44 -12.42 -35.29
CA LEU A 372 12.74 -12.98 -35.66
C LEU A 372 13.11 -14.19 -34.79
N ASP A 373 12.90 -14.09 -33.48
CA ASP A 373 13.09 -15.17 -32.52
C ASP A 373 12.20 -16.37 -32.90
N ILE A 374 10.92 -16.17 -33.25
CA ILE A 374 10.05 -17.27 -33.73
C ILE A 374 10.60 -17.90 -35.02
N ALA A 375 11.09 -17.09 -35.96
CA ALA A 375 11.63 -17.61 -37.21
C ALA A 375 12.93 -18.41 -36.99
N GLU A 376 13.75 -18.02 -36.03
CA GLU A 376 14.95 -18.74 -35.62
C GLU A 376 14.59 -20.04 -34.87
N TRP A 377 13.72 -19.96 -33.86
CA TRP A 377 13.28 -21.11 -33.07
C TRP A 377 12.48 -22.13 -33.88
N ALA A 378 11.84 -21.71 -34.99
CA ALA A 378 11.22 -22.63 -35.94
C ALA A 378 12.22 -23.54 -36.66
N LEU A 379 13.51 -23.21 -36.67
CA LEU A 379 14.56 -24.10 -37.17
C LEU A 379 14.92 -25.18 -36.13
N GLU A 380 14.75 -24.88 -34.85
CA GLU A 380 15.08 -25.77 -33.73
C GLU A 380 13.90 -26.69 -33.35
N ASP A 381 12.70 -26.14 -33.24
CA ASP A 381 11.44 -26.84 -33.00
C ASP A 381 10.36 -26.41 -34.02
N PRO A 382 10.37 -27.02 -35.22
CA PRO A 382 9.44 -26.66 -36.30
C PRO A 382 7.98 -26.95 -35.97
N ALA A 383 7.68 -27.92 -35.11
CA ALA A 383 6.31 -28.29 -34.78
C ALA A 383 5.64 -27.22 -33.91
N ARG A 384 6.40 -26.63 -32.98
CA ARG A 384 5.92 -25.59 -32.08
C ARG A 384 5.91 -24.21 -32.72
N TRP A 385 7.02 -23.79 -33.34
CA TRP A 385 7.19 -22.41 -33.82
C TRP A 385 6.95 -22.24 -35.32
N GLY A 386 7.11 -23.30 -36.11
CA GLY A 386 6.98 -23.28 -37.58
C GLY A 386 5.67 -22.69 -38.10
N PRO A 387 4.48 -23.05 -37.54
CA PRO A 387 3.21 -22.47 -37.97
C PRO A 387 3.13 -20.94 -37.83
N TRP A 388 3.98 -20.34 -37.00
CA TRP A 388 3.99 -18.92 -36.67
C TRP A 388 5.14 -18.15 -37.34
N ALA A 389 6.07 -18.84 -37.99
CA ALA A 389 7.23 -18.26 -38.66
C ALA A 389 6.82 -17.52 -39.94
N VAL A 390 6.55 -16.22 -39.80
CA VAL A 390 6.09 -15.34 -40.89
C VAL A 390 6.91 -14.04 -40.92
N PRO A 391 6.89 -13.28 -42.03
CA PRO A 391 7.65 -12.03 -42.14
C PRO A 391 7.24 -10.99 -41.09
N SER A 392 8.23 -10.30 -40.51
CA SER A 392 7.96 -9.25 -39.53
C SER A 392 7.28 -8.02 -40.17
N PRO A 393 6.22 -7.46 -39.54
CA PRO A 393 5.56 -6.23 -40.00
C PRO A 393 6.39 -4.95 -39.77
N VAL A 394 7.57 -5.11 -39.15
CA VAL A 394 8.50 -4.03 -38.79
C VAL A 394 9.84 -4.27 -39.47
N SER A 395 10.26 -3.36 -40.34
CA SER A 395 11.57 -3.41 -41.00
C SER A 395 12.70 -2.93 -40.08
N SER A 396 13.95 -3.31 -40.40
CA SER A 396 15.14 -2.83 -39.66
C SER A 396 15.29 -1.30 -39.71
N ASN A 397 14.95 -0.68 -40.84
CA ASN A 397 15.03 0.76 -41.03
C ASN A 397 14.08 1.54 -40.10
N GLU A 398 12.93 0.97 -39.76
CA GLU A 398 11.94 1.58 -38.85
C GLU A 398 12.40 1.63 -37.39
N ILE A 399 13.43 0.84 -37.03
CA ILE A 399 13.98 0.75 -35.68
C ILE A 399 15.30 1.53 -35.57
N THR A 400 15.65 2.34 -36.56
CA THR A 400 16.90 3.11 -36.53
C THR A 400 16.90 4.16 -35.40
N TYR A 401 17.60 3.84 -34.32
CA TYR A 401 17.58 4.64 -33.09
C TYR A 401 18.36 5.97 -33.17
N LYS A 402 19.19 6.20 -34.20
CA LYS A 402 20.18 7.29 -34.21
C LYS A 402 19.58 8.70 -33.99
N LYS A 403 18.54 9.06 -34.75
CA LYS A 403 17.89 10.39 -34.64
C LYS A 403 17.07 10.54 -33.36
N LEU A 404 16.39 9.48 -32.92
CA LEU A 404 15.62 9.47 -31.67
C LEU A 404 16.52 9.53 -30.44
N ASN A 405 17.62 8.76 -30.44
CA ASN A 405 18.63 8.77 -29.39
C ASN A 405 19.33 10.13 -29.32
N SER A 406 19.69 10.73 -30.45
CA SER A 406 20.25 12.08 -30.50
C SER A 406 19.28 13.12 -29.91
N ARG A 407 18.00 13.10 -30.31
CA ARG A 407 16.96 13.98 -29.73
C ARG A 407 16.73 13.72 -28.24
N ARG A 408 16.77 12.47 -27.81
CA ARG A 408 16.67 12.09 -26.39
C ARG A 408 17.87 12.65 -25.62
N LYS A 409 19.08 12.44 -26.11
CA LYS A 409 20.33 12.98 -25.54
C LYS A 409 20.28 14.50 -25.46
N ALA A 410 19.93 15.19 -26.54
CA ALA A 410 19.82 16.65 -26.56
C ALA A 410 18.82 17.17 -25.51
N ARG A 411 17.66 16.52 -25.36
CA ARG A 411 16.70 16.87 -24.28
C ARG A 411 17.25 16.59 -22.89
N MET A 412 18.00 15.51 -22.71
CA MET A 412 18.65 15.17 -21.44
C MET A 412 19.74 16.18 -21.08
N ASP A 413 20.57 16.56 -22.05
CA ASP A 413 21.63 17.55 -21.90
C ASP A 413 21.03 18.92 -21.57
N GLN A 414 20.00 19.36 -22.30
CA GLN A 414 19.28 20.60 -22.03
C GLN A 414 18.67 20.61 -20.62
N ARG A 415 18.01 19.51 -20.23
CA ARG A 415 17.44 19.35 -18.88
C ARG A 415 18.51 19.50 -17.79
N THR A 416 19.71 18.96 -18.03
CA THR A 416 20.85 19.06 -17.11
C THR A 416 21.38 20.49 -17.05
N ARG A 417 21.56 21.16 -18.20
CA ARG A 417 22.01 22.56 -18.28
C ARG A 417 21.11 23.54 -17.53
N GLU A 418 19.80 23.31 -17.53
CA GLU A 418 18.83 24.15 -16.79
C GLU A 418 18.88 23.94 -15.27
N ARG A 419 19.29 22.75 -14.81
CA ARG A 419 19.20 22.33 -13.39
C ARG A 419 20.52 22.46 -12.65
N LEU A 420 21.63 22.23 -13.34
CA LEU A 420 22.97 22.31 -12.77
C LEU A 420 23.22 23.67 -12.06
N PRO A 421 22.93 24.85 -12.66
CA PRO A 421 23.25 26.13 -12.02
C PRO A 421 22.42 26.43 -10.76
N VAL A 422 21.24 25.83 -10.64
CA VAL A 422 20.31 26.08 -9.53
C VAL A 422 20.34 24.99 -8.46
N LEU A 423 21.15 23.93 -8.65
CA LEU A 423 21.33 22.87 -7.65
C LEU A 423 21.80 23.43 -6.29
N PRO A 424 22.76 24.38 -6.21
CA PRO A 424 23.15 24.96 -4.92
C PRO A 424 21.98 25.64 -4.20
N ALA A 425 21.11 26.37 -4.92
CA ALA A 425 19.93 27.00 -4.34
C ALA A 425 18.93 25.97 -3.81
N LEU A 426 18.75 24.83 -4.51
CA LEU A 426 17.93 23.72 -4.05
C LEU A 426 18.48 23.09 -2.75
N VAL A 427 19.79 22.89 -2.68
CA VAL A 427 20.48 22.35 -1.50
C VAL A 427 20.29 23.28 -0.30
N SER A 428 20.62 24.57 -0.44
CA SER A 428 20.44 25.56 0.64
C SER A 428 18.98 25.67 1.09
N ALA A 429 18.01 25.55 0.17
CA ALA A 429 16.60 25.55 0.52
C ALA A 429 16.18 24.30 1.30
N ALA A 430 16.72 23.12 0.96
CA ALA A 430 16.46 21.89 1.70
C ALA A 430 17.00 21.98 3.13
N GLU A 431 18.24 22.46 3.29
CA GLU A 431 18.89 22.66 4.58
C GLU A 431 18.13 23.68 5.44
N LYS A 432 17.85 24.86 4.88
CA LYS A 432 17.07 25.91 5.58
C LYS A 432 15.72 25.38 6.05
N ARG A 433 14.99 24.64 5.21
CA ARG A 433 13.70 24.06 5.58
C ARG A 433 13.82 23.01 6.69
N LEU A 434 14.85 22.19 6.68
CA LEU A 434 15.11 21.24 7.76
C LEU A 434 15.39 21.99 9.07
N GLN A 435 16.25 23.01 9.03
CA GLN A 435 16.59 23.79 10.21
C GLN A 435 15.36 24.49 10.79
N GLU A 436 14.59 25.18 9.96
CA GLU A 436 13.36 25.84 10.40
C GLU A 436 12.32 24.84 10.95
N ALA A 437 12.21 23.66 10.36
CA ALA A 437 11.27 22.63 10.84
C ALA A 437 11.71 22.06 12.19
N ARG A 438 13.02 21.91 12.43
CA ARG A 438 13.58 21.54 13.75
C ARG A 438 13.31 22.62 14.79
N THR A 439 13.59 23.89 14.48
CA THR A 439 13.30 25.03 15.37
C THR A 439 11.82 25.06 15.77
N ARG A 440 10.91 24.91 14.79
CA ARG A 440 9.47 24.88 15.08
C ARG A 440 9.06 23.66 15.92
N LEU A 441 9.67 22.48 15.68
CA LEU A 441 9.42 21.26 16.44
C LEU A 441 9.92 21.36 17.89
N GLU A 442 11.05 22.01 18.12
CA GLU A 442 11.57 22.27 19.46
C GLU A 442 10.70 23.27 20.22
N ALA A 443 10.29 24.36 19.57
CA ALA A 443 9.41 25.36 20.15
C ALA A 443 8.08 24.76 20.63
N ILE A 444 7.43 23.93 19.79
CA ILE A 444 6.18 23.27 20.20
C ILE A 444 6.40 22.20 21.28
N ARG A 445 7.55 21.54 21.32
CA ARG A 445 7.87 20.58 22.40
C ARG A 445 8.02 21.29 23.74
N ALA A 446 8.63 22.48 23.75
CA ALA A 446 8.78 23.32 24.95
C ALA A 446 7.48 24.00 25.40
N ALA A 447 6.57 24.34 24.48
CA ALA A 447 5.33 25.04 24.80
C ALA A 447 4.36 24.17 25.64
N PRO A 448 3.67 24.72 26.66
CA PRO A 448 2.59 24.01 27.37
C PRO A 448 1.35 23.81 26.49
N GLY A 449 0.56 22.78 26.77
CA GLY A 449 -0.71 22.54 26.07
C GLY A 449 -1.67 23.71 26.26
N GLY A 450 -2.31 24.15 25.18
CA GLY A 450 -3.31 25.23 25.19
C GLY A 450 -2.74 26.64 25.16
N GLN A 451 -1.44 26.79 25.32
CA GLN A 451 -0.78 28.08 25.31
C GLN A 451 -0.29 28.44 23.91
N SER A 452 -0.24 29.75 23.66
CA SER A 452 0.37 30.31 22.46
C SER A 452 1.88 30.33 22.58
N PHE A 453 2.57 30.10 21.48
CA PHE A 453 4.02 30.24 21.35
C PHE A 453 4.33 30.86 19.98
N THR A 454 5.39 31.65 19.92
CA THR A 454 5.85 32.30 18.68
C THR A 454 7.19 31.71 18.28
N VAL A 455 7.31 31.35 17.00
CA VAL A 455 8.54 30.78 16.45
C VAL A 455 8.69 31.22 14.99
N LEU A 456 9.88 31.69 14.62
CA LEU A 456 10.18 32.20 13.27
C LEU A 456 9.19 33.28 12.78
N GLY A 457 8.72 34.13 13.68
CA GLY A 457 7.78 35.21 13.37
C GLY A 457 6.32 34.79 13.22
N GLU A 458 6.00 33.51 13.42
CA GLU A 458 4.63 32.98 13.36
C GLU A 458 4.15 32.60 14.78
N THR A 459 2.92 32.96 15.12
CA THR A 459 2.30 32.62 16.40
C THR A 459 1.36 31.43 16.23
N PHE A 460 1.49 30.45 17.12
CA PHE A 460 0.67 29.24 17.13
C PHE A 460 0.12 28.96 18.52
N THR A 461 -1.07 28.39 18.60
CA THR A 461 -1.66 27.90 19.86
C THR A 461 -1.53 26.38 19.91
N LYS A 462 -0.74 25.87 20.86
CA LYS A 462 -0.57 24.42 21.04
C LYS A 462 -1.89 23.79 21.46
N ALA A 463 -2.23 22.63 20.89
CA ALA A 463 -3.47 21.96 21.24
C ALA A 463 -3.54 21.65 22.77
N ASN A 464 -4.66 22.02 23.41
CA ASN A 464 -4.87 21.99 24.87
C ASN A 464 -5.04 20.57 25.46
N ARG A 465 -4.96 19.54 24.62
CA ARG A 465 -4.94 18.15 25.02
C ARG A 465 -3.83 17.48 24.22
N PRO A 466 -3.03 16.55 24.80
CA PRO A 466 -2.68 15.41 23.99
C PRO A 466 -4.03 14.83 23.60
N ASN A 467 -4.41 14.98 22.33
CA ASN A 467 -5.43 14.10 21.79
C ASN A 467 -4.98 12.67 22.22
N ARG A 468 -5.88 11.80 22.70
CA ARG A 468 -5.56 10.40 23.14
C ARG A 468 -5.03 9.53 21.96
N LEU A 469 -4.09 10.06 21.19
CA LEU A 469 -3.95 9.90 19.74
C LEU A 469 -2.50 10.04 19.27
N GLU A 470 -1.62 10.72 20.02
CA GLU A 470 -0.21 10.90 19.66
C GLU A 470 0.68 10.78 20.91
N SER A 471 1.22 9.59 21.13
CA SER A 471 2.12 9.29 22.25
C SER A 471 3.57 9.77 22.01
N HIS A 472 3.79 10.55 20.95
CA HIS A 472 4.92 11.46 20.85
C HIS A 472 4.30 12.85 20.94
N GLY A 473 4.28 13.40 22.17
CA GLY A 473 3.49 14.57 22.59
C GLY A 473 3.05 15.49 21.45
N SER A 474 1.73 15.65 21.30
CA SER A 474 1.03 16.51 20.34
C SER A 474 1.90 17.66 19.84
N SER A 475 2.64 17.41 18.77
CA SER A 475 3.38 18.44 18.02
C SER A 475 2.41 19.06 17.00
N CYS A 476 1.18 19.31 17.47
CA CYS A 476 0.10 19.91 16.73
C CYS A 476 -0.24 21.27 17.36
N ALA A 477 -0.27 22.30 16.53
CA ALA A 477 -0.76 23.62 16.92
C ALA A 477 -1.64 24.21 15.83
N TYR A 478 -2.38 25.24 16.19
CA TYR A 478 -3.24 26.00 15.30
C TYR A 478 -2.59 27.36 15.06
N ASP A 479 -2.55 27.81 13.81
CA ASP A 479 -2.19 29.20 13.52
C ASP A 479 -3.35 30.16 13.82
N GLU A 480 -3.11 31.46 13.65
CA GLU A 480 -4.11 32.52 13.86
C GLU A 480 -5.35 32.36 12.97
N SER A 481 -5.23 31.69 11.82
CA SER A 481 -6.36 31.38 10.91
C SER A 481 -7.15 30.14 11.35
N GLY A 482 -6.75 29.48 12.43
CA GLY A 482 -7.34 28.23 12.91
C GLY A 482 -6.92 26.99 12.11
N ARG A 483 -5.93 27.10 11.21
CA ARG A 483 -5.41 25.95 10.46
C ARG A 483 -4.48 25.12 11.33
N ARG A 484 -4.66 23.80 11.26
CA ARG A 484 -3.86 22.84 12.02
C ARG A 484 -2.54 22.52 11.35
N HIS A 485 -1.45 22.59 12.10
CA HIS A 485 -0.09 22.26 11.68
C HIS A 485 0.44 21.04 12.44
N HIS A 486 1.11 20.14 11.73
CA HIS A 486 1.74 18.93 12.30
C HIS A 486 3.27 19.06 12.21
N PHE A 487 3.89 19.64 13.22
CA PHE A 487 5.31 20.01 13.20
C PHE A 487 6.23 18.79 13.14
N GLY A 488 5.92 17.72 13.88
CA GLY A 488 6.71 16.48 13.82
C GLY A 488 6.69 15.83 12.44
N GLN A 489 5.54 15.87 11.74
CA GLN A 489 5.46 15.36 10.37
C GLN A 489 6.14 16.30 9.36
N ALA A 490 6.12 17.61 9.62
CA ALA A 490 6.80 18.60 8.78
C ALA A 490 8.33 18.44 8.86
N GLU A 491 8.89 18.35 10.08
CA GLU A 491 10.31 18.04 10.28
C GLU A 491 10.69 16.71 9.64
N HIS A 492 9.89 15.68 9.86
CA HIS A 492 10.15 14.36 9.30
C HIS A 492 10.25 14.40 7.76
N ARG A 493 9.31 15.08 7.09
CA ARG A 493 9.36 15.24 5.63
C ARG A 493 10.55 16.09 5.17
N ALA A 494 10.86 17.17 5.89
CA ALA A 494 12.00 18.03 5.58
C ALA A 494 13.33 17.27 5.71
N PHE A 495 13.48 16.45 6.75
CA PHE A 495 14.67 15.61 6.98
C PHE A 495 14.90 14.65 5.81
N TRP A 496 13.88 13.89 5.41
CA TRP A 496 14.02 12.94 4.31
C TRP A 496 14.16 13.60 2.94
N ALA A 497 13.64 14.83 2.77
CA ALA A 497 13.91 15.62 1.57
C ALA A 497 15.39 16.01 1.49
N TRP A 498 15.92 16.61 2.56
CA TRP A 498 17.32 16.99 2.68
C TRP A 498 18.25 15.79 2.51
N ALA A 499 18.03 14.72 3.29
CA ALA A 499 18.86 13.52 3.24
C ALA A 499 18.89 12.89 1.84
N ALA A 500 17.75 12.84 1.13
CA ALA A 500 17.71 12.30 -0.23
C ALA A 500 18.41 13.22 -1.24
N ILE A 501 18.24 14.55 -1.14
CA ILE A 501 18.93 15.51 -2.02
C ILE A 501 20.45 15.39 -1.84
N GLU A 502 20.92 15.42 -0.60
CA GLU A 502 22.34 15.34 -0.27
C GLU A 502 22.95 14.00 -0.71
N PHE A 503 22.30 12.89 -0.36
CA PHE A 503 22.78 11.57 -0.73
C PHE A 503 22.88 11.43 -2.25
N LEU A 504 21.84 11.84 -3.00
CA LEU A 504 21.84 11.72 -4.46
C LEU A 504 22.88 12.63 -5.14
N ARG A 505 23.09 13.86 -4.65
CA ARG A 505 24.10 14.77 -5.23
C ARG A 505 25.52 14.30 -4.97
N HIS A 506 25.78 13.63 -3.84
CA HIS A 506 27.13 13.18 -3.49
C HIS A 506 27.51 11.82 -4.09
N THR A 507 26.52 11.03 -4.53
CA THR A 507 26.76 9.64 -4.97
C THR A 507 26.36 9.37 -6.42
N GLY A 508 25.45 10.18 -6.99
CA GLY A 508 24.92 9.98 -8.34
C GLY A 508 24.17 8.65 -8.55
N VAL A 509 23.75 7.96 -7.49
CA VAL A 509 23.07 6.66 -7.60
C VAL A 509 21.62 6.80 -8.09
N ARG A 510 21.02 5.69 -8.53
CA ARG A 510 19.58 5.63 -8.79
C ARG A 510 18.80 5.71 -7.48
N ILE A 511 17.53 6.14 -7.56
CA ILE A 511 16.69 6.21 -6.36
C ILE A 511 16.46 4.82 -5.75
N GLU A 512 16.36 3.78 -6.58
CA GLU A 512 16.23 2.39 -6.13
C GLU A 512 17.48 1.98 -5.32
N GLU A 513 18.68 2.20 -5.89
CA GLU A 513 19.98 1.95 -5.23
C GLU A 513 20.12 2.71 -3.90
N MET A 514 19.69 3.97 -3.83
CA MET A 514 19.66 4.75 -2.58
C MET A 514 18.74 4.12 -1.53
N LEU A 515 17.54 3.70 -1.93
CA LEU A 515 16.54 3.13 -1.01
C LEU A 515 16.93 1.73 -0.50
N GLU A 516 17.77 1.03 -1.26
CA GLU A 516 18.33 -0.29 -0.91
C GLU A 516 19.64 -0.21 -0.12
N THR A 517 20.20 1.00 0.04
CA THR A 517 21.42 1.21 0.84
C THR A 517 21.17 0.82 2.30
N SER A 518 22.03 -0.05 2.84
CA SER A 518 21.92 -0.57 4.20
C SER A 518 23.13 -0.20 5.06
N HIS A 519 23.09 -0.52 6.35
CA HIS A 519 24.25 -0.36 7.22
C HIS A 519 25.46 -1.17 6.73
N HIS A 520 25.22 -2.35 6.13
CA HIS A 520 26.27 -3.18 5.55
C HIS A 520 26.93 -2.55 4.31
N SER A 521 26.26 -1.58 3.67
CA SER A 521 26.84 -0.82 2.57
C SER A 521 27.96 0.12 3.01
N ILE A 522 28.05 0.46 4.30
CA ILE A 522 29.10 1.31 4.85
C ILE A 522 30.27 0.43 5.25
N THR A 523 31.37 0.52 4.51
CA THR A 523 32.60 -0.24 4.77
C THR A 523 33.75 0.70 5.09
N GLN A 524 34.81 0.17 5.70
CA GLN A 524 36.03 0.91 6.00
C GLN A 524 37.19 0.27 5.28
N TYR A 525 38.03 1.08 4.65
CA TYR A 525 39.25 0.66 4.01
C TYR A 525 40.44 1.36 4.64
N THR A 526 41.35 0.59 5.24
CA THR A 526 42.61 1.12 5.77
C THR A 526 43.65 1.15 4.65
N LEU A 527 44.15 2.33 4.31
CA LEU A 527 45.25 2.49 3.36
C LEU A 527 46.51 1.75 3.86
N PRO A 528 47.03 0.75 3.12
CA PRO A 528 48.20 -0.01 3.56
C PRO A 528 49.47 0.82 3.73
N THR A 529 49.57 1.95 3.01
CA THR A 529 50.75 2.81 2.98
C THR A 529 50.77 3.85 4.10
N THR A 530 49.61 4.41 4.47
CA THR A 530 49.50 5.50 5.45
C THR A 530 48.83 5.07 6.76
N GLY A 531 48.12 3.95 6.79
CA GLY A 531 47.28 3.52 7.92
C GLY A 531 45.98 4.32 8.07
N GLU A 532 45.68 5.22 7.14
CA GLU A 532 44.48 6.07 7.17
C GLU A 532 43.21 5.27 6.86
N LEU A 533 42.15 5.50 7.65
CA LEU A 533 40.84 4.88 7.47
C LEU A 533 39.97 5.70 6.53
N ILE A 534 39.62 5.13 5.38
CA ILE A 534 38.71 5.72 4.40
C ILE A 534 37.34 5.03 4.50
N PRO A 535 36.26 5.76 4.82
CA PRO A 535 34.91 5.24 4.70
C PRO A 535 34.52 5.07 3.23
N LEU A 536 34.00 3.90 2.89
CA LEU A 536 33.51 3.55 1.57
C LEU A 536 32.02 3.23 1.63
N LEU A 537 31.33 3.52 0.53
CA LEU A 537 29.92 3.20 0.32
C LEU A 537 29.80 2.19 -0.83
N GLN A 538 29.42 0.96 -0.49
CA GLN A 538 29.17 -0.12 -1.42
C GLN A 538 27.74 -0.03 -1.95
N ILE A 539 27.61 0.14 -3.26
CA ILE A 539 26.34 0.19 -3.97
C ILE A 539 26.11 -1.16 -4.65
N ALA A 540 25.06 -1.84 -4.22
CA ALA A 540 24.66 -3.12 -4.79
C ALA A 540 24.38 -2.99 -6.30
N PRO A 541 24.65 -4.04 -7.08
CA PRO A 541 24.33 -4.07 -8.49
C PRO A 541 22.81 -3.90 -8.68
N SER A 542 22.45 -3.06 -9.65
CA SER A 542 21.07 -2.92 -10.11
C SER A 542 21.03 -3.39 -11.57
N LYS A 543 20.76 -2.49 -12.52
CA LYS A 543 20.54 -2.83 -13.94
C LYS A 543 21.75 -3.29 -14.76
N THR A 544 22.97 -3.08 -14.28
CA THR A 544 24.20 -3.36 -15.06
C THR A 544 25.02 -4.50 -14.47
N ASP A 545 24.52 -5.17 -13.43
CA ASP A 545 25.20 -6.26 -12.73
C ASP A 545 26.62 -5.93 -12.23
N GLU A 546 26.92 -4.64 -12.06
CA GLU A 546 28.21 -4.15 -11.57
C GLU A 546 28.05 -3.54 -10.18
N GLU A 547 28.80 -4.09 -9.24
CA GLU A 547 28.99 -3.53 -7.90
C GLU A 547 29.90 -2.31 -7.97
N ARG A 548 29.57 -1.26 -7.20
CA ARG A 548 30.36 -0.01 -7.17
C ARG A 548 30.72 0.37 -5.74
N LEU A 549 32.00 0.68 -5.52
CA LEU A 549 32.50 1.27 -4.28
C LEU A 549 32.74 2.77 -4.49
N LEU A 550 32.08 3.59 -3.67
CA LEU A 550 32.24 5.04 -3.68
C LEU A 550 33.02 5.49 -2.45
N VAL A 551 33.98 6.40 -2.63
CA VAL A 551 34.65 7.06 -1.51
C VAL A 551 33.66 8.03 -0.85
N VAL A 552 33.54 7.96 0.47
CA VAL A 552 32.63 8.84 1.22
C VAL A 552 33.33 10.17 1.50
N SER A 553 32.83 11.26 0.91
CA SER A 553 33.31 12.62 1.24
C SER A 553 32.91 13.01 2.67
N PRO A 554 33.59 14.01 3.29
CA PRO A 554 33.21 14.51 4.61
C PRO A 554 31.73 14.91 4.72
N GLU A 555 31.21 15.59 3.70
CA GLU A 555 29.80 16.02 3.65
C GLU A 555 28.85 14.81 3.56
N LEU A 556 29.21 13.78 2.77
CA LEU A 556 28.43 12.55 2.72
C LEU A 556 28.51 11.78 4.04
N ALA A 557 29.64 11.82 4.74
CA ALA A 557 29.78 11.21 6.07
C ALA A 557 28.84 11.86 7.08
N ASP A 558 28.69 13.19 7.07
CA ASP A 558 27.75 13.92 7.92
C ASP A 558 26.29 13.53 7.62
N VAL A 559 25.96 13.38 6.33
CA VAL A 559 24.62 12.96 5.89
C VAL A 559 24.33 11.53 6.34
N LEU A 560 25.26 10.59 6.12
CA LEU A 560 25.14 9.21 6.58
C LEU A 560 25.02 9.14 8.10
N SER A 561 25.82 9.90 8.83
CA SER A 561 25.77 9.99 10.30
C SER A 561 24.41 10.50 10.79
N ALA A 562 23.86 11.54 10.14
CA ALA A 562 22.53 12.07 10.45
C ALA A 562 21.43 11.02 10.19
N ILE A 563 21.49 10.30 9.07
CA ILE A 563 20.54 9.22 8.75
C ILE A 563 20.64 8.09 9.78
N VAL A 564 21.84 7.58 10.05
CA VAL A 564 22.10 6.51 11.01
C VAL A 564 21.60 6.91 12.40
N SER A 565 21.86 8.14 12.84
CA SER A 565 21.36 8.68 14.11
C SER A 565 19.83 8.78 14.15
N ARG A 566 19.18 9.09 13.03
CA ARG A 566 17.71 9.16 12.94
C ARG A 566 17.05 7.78 13.02
N VAL A 567 17.67 6.75 12.43
CA VAL A 567 17.05 5.43 12.28
C VAL A 567 17.45 4.42 13.33
N ARG A 568 18.54 4.64 14.07
CA ARG A 568 18.94 3.80 15.22
C ARG A 568 17.79 3.63 16.22
N GLY A 569 17.63 2.40 16.70
CA GLY A 569 16.70 2.05 17.76
C GLY A 569 17.24 2.39 19.15
N PRO A 570 16.44 2.17 20.21
CA PRO A 570 16.86 2.43 21.60
C PRO A 570 18.11 1.65 22.03
N ASN A 571 18.35 0.48 21.43
CA ASN A 571 19.53 -0.36 21.65
C ASN A 571 20.77 0.08 20.84
N GLY A 572 20.70 1.21 20.12
CA GLY A 572 21.79 1.72 19.28
C GLY A 572 21.96 1.01 17.94
N ALA A 573 21.26 -0.10 17.68
CA ALA A 573 21.30 -0.81 16.41
C ALA A 573 20.31 -0.21 15.41
N ILE A 574 20.59 -0.33 14.11
CA ILE A 574 19.63 -0.02 13.05
C ILE A 574 18.66 -1.21 12.92
N PRO A 575 17.35 -1.03 13.11
CA PRO A 575 16.43 -2.15 13.05
C PRO A 575 16.40 -2.80 11.68
N LEU A 576 16.33 -4.14 11.67
CA LEU A 576 16.19 -4.93 10.46
C LEU A 576 14.76 -4.79 9.96
N ILE A 577 14.61 -4.36 8.71
CA ILE A 577 13.29 -4.28 8.07
C ILE A 577 13.29 -5.00 6.73
N PRO A 578 12.22 -5.73 6.42
CA PRO A 578 12.01 -6.26 5.10
C PRO A 578 11.59 -5.13 4.15
N PHE A 579 11.95 -5.25 2.88
CA PHE A 579 11.57 -4.29 1.86
C PHE A 579 11.12 -5.00 0.58
N TYR A 580 10.36 -4.27 -0.23
CA TYR A 580 9.79 -4.78 -1.46
C TYR A 580 10.52 -4.14 -2.64
N ASP A 581 11.13 -4.97 -3.47
CA ASP A 581 11.68 -4.53 -4.73
C ASP A 581 10.52 -4.27 -5.71
N GLY A 582 10.38 -3.01 -6.11
CA GLY A 582 9.32 -2.58 -7.01
C GLY A 582 9.53 -2.99 -8.47
N LEU A 583 10.76 -3.28 -8.88
CA LEU A 583 11.12 -3.78 -10.21
C LEU A 583 10.95 -5.30 -10.26
N GLU A 584 11.55 -6.01 -9.33
CA GLU A 584 11.48 -7.48 -9.29
C GLU A 584 10.16 -8.01 -8.74
N LYS A 585 9.35 -7.17 -8.08
CA LYS A 585 8.10 -7.55 -7.42
C LYS A 585 8.26 -8.60 -6.32
N ILE A 586 9.41 -8.66 -5.68
CA ILE A 586 9.73 -9.62 -4.61
C ILE A 586 9.98 -8.92 -3.27
N TRP A 587 9.83 -9.68 -2.18
CA TRP A 587 10.22 -9.24 -0.84
C TRP A 587 11.62 -9.73 -0.54
N HIS A 588 12.48 -8.81 -0.11
CA HIS A 588 13.78 -9.15 0.44
C HIS A 588 13.68 -9.40 1.95
N PRO A 589 14.56 -10.27 2.48
CA PRO A 589 14.64 -10.53 3.90
C PRO A 589 14.99 -9.27 4.70
N PRO A 590 14.73 -9.24 6.03
CA PRO A 590 15.03 -8.09 6.85
C PRO A 590 16.50 -7.68 6.83
N VAL A 591 16.77 -6.42 6.46
CA VAL A 591 18.12 -5.82 6.41
C VAL A 591 18.12 -4.45 7.10
N PRO A 592 19.27 -3.95 7.61
CA PRO A 592 19.36 -2.68 8.32
C PRO A 592 19.40 -1.51 7.32
N LEU A 593 18.31 -1.27 6.58
CA LEU A 593 18.24 -0.19 5.59
C LEU A 593 18.52 1.18 6.22
N LEU A 594 19.26 2.05 5.53
CA LEU A 594 19.46 3.43 5.97
C LEU A 594 18.19 4.26 5.76
N PHE A 595 17.52 4.06 4.62
CA PHE A 595 16.28 4.75 4.27
C PHE A 595 15.07 3.99 4.82
N GLN A 596 14.86 4.10 6.13
CA GLN A 596 13.71 3.54 6.83
C GLN A 596 13.07 4.51 7.82
N TRP A 597 11.76 4.39 8.05
CA TRP A 597 11.05 5.19 9.06
C TRP A 597 9.91 4.44 9.73
N ILE A 598 9.36 5.03 10.79
CA ILE A 598 8.08 4.61 11.36
C ILE A 598 6.96 5.31 10.60
N SER A 599 6.11 4.53 9.95
CA SER A 599 4.90 5.05 9.32
C SER A 599 3.78 4.03 9.36
N GLY A 600 2.61 4.49 9.79
CA GLY A 600 1.51 3.59 10.11
C GLY A 600 1.85 2.67 11.30
N GLY A 601 2.54 3.19 12.33
CA GLY A 601 2.86 2.42 13.54
C GLY A 601 3.85 1.27 13.32
N GLN A 602 4.43 1.18 12.12
CA GLN A 602 5.38 0.14 11.74
C GLN A 602 6.62 0.77 11.16
N ARG A 603 7.77 0.17 11.45
CA ARG A 603 9.03 0.54 10.82
C ARG A 603 9.09 -0.10 9.43
N ARG A 604 9.47 0.67 8.42
CA ARG A 604 9.44 0.23 7.02
C ARG A 604 10.34 1.08 6.13
N ALA A 605 10.64 0.55 4.95
CA ALA A 605 11.43 1.23 3.94
C ALA A 605 10.72 2.51 3.47
N VAL A 606 11.52 3.53 3.19
CA VAL A 606 11.06 4.74 2.53
C VAL A 606 10.65 4.41 1.09
N SER A 607 9.50 4.92 0.64
CA SER A 607 9.06 4.70 -0.74
C SER A 607 9.58 5.77 -1.69
N SER A 608 9.88 5.40 -2.92
CA SER A 608 10.31 6.33 -3.98
C SER A 608 9.29 7.46 -4.22
N ASN A 609 7.99 7.16 -4.14
CA ASN A 609 6.92 8.16 -4.23
C ASN A 609 6.97 9.19 -3.10
N SER A 610 7.30 8.74 -1.88
CA SER A 610 7.43 9.64 -0.75
C SER A 610 8.63 10.58 -0.89
N ILE A 611 9.77 10.07 -1.39
CA ILE A 611 10.94 10.90 -1.71
C ILE A 611 10.60 11.93 -2.80
N ARG A 612 9.96 11.50 -3.90
CA ARG A 612 9.53 12.43 -4.97
C ARG A 612 8.60 13.51 -4.44
N LYS A 613 7.67 13.17 -3.54
CA LYS A 613 6.78 14.15 -2.91
C LYS A 613 7.57 15.12 -2.03
N ALA A 614 8.51 14.62 -1.23
CA ALA A 614 9.36 15.44 -0.36
C ALA A 614 10.24 16.42 -1.17
N LEU A 615 10.84 15.93 -2.27
CA LEU A 615 11.59 16.76 -3.23
C LEU A 615 10.71 17.87 -3.83
N ASN A 616 9.50 17.52 -4.28
CA ASN A 616 8.54 18.50 -4.81
C ASN A 616 8.12 19.54 -3.77
N GLU A 617 8.02 19.17 -2.49
CA GLU A 617 7.72 20.12 -1.39
C GLU A 617 8.86 21.14 -1.19
N VAL A 618 10.13 20.73 -1.35
CA VAL A 618 11.27 21.65 -1.31
C VAL A 618 11.26 22.56 -2.53
N LEU A 619 11.13 22.01 -3.75
CA LEU A 619 11.12 22.79 -4.99
C LEU A 619 10.05 23.87 -4.99
N LYS A 620 8.82 23.54 -4.58
CA LYS A 620 7.73 24.51 -4.49
C LYS A 620 8.05 25.69 -3.59
N ALA A 621 8.84 25.49 -2.55
CA ALA A 621 9.24 26.55 -1.63
C ALA A 621 10.34 27.45 -2.19
N THR A 622 11.13 26.96 -3.16
CA THR A 622 12.19 27.76 -3.79
C THR A 622 11.66 28.77 -4.81
N GLY A 623 10.49 28.50 -5.41
CA GLY A 623 9.97 29.30 -6.51
C GLY A 623 10.83 29.24 -7.79
N LEU A 624 11.79 28.33 -7.88
CA LEU A 624 12.68 28.20 -9.04
C LEU A 624 11.87 27.90 -10.31
N THR A 625 12.23 28.59 -11.39
CA THR A 625 11.62 28.42 -12.71
C THR A 625 12.65 27.98 -13.76
N ASP A 626 12.17 27.35 -14.82
CA ASP A 626 12.97 27.10 -16.02
C ASP A 626 13.09 28.37 -16.89
N SER A 627 13.82 28.26 -17.99
CA SER A 627 14.02 29.35 -18.95
C SER A 627 12.73 29.84 -19.62
N ALA A 628 11.63 29.08 -19.53
CA ALA A 628 10.30 29.44 -20.01
C ALA A 628 9.40 30.02 -18.90
N GLY A 629 9.95 30.27 -17.71
CA GLY A 629 9.21 30.80 -16.56
C GLY A 629 8.28 29.80 -15.89
N GLN A 630 8.37 28.51 -16.23
CA GLN A 630 7.56 27.46 -15.61
C GLN A 630 8.25 26.92 -14.35
N PRO A 631 7.50 26.46 -13.32
CA PRO A 631 8.10 25.88 -12.12
C PRO A 631 9.05 24.73 -12.46
N LEU A 632 10.27 24.81 -11.94
CA LEU A 632 11.31 23.84 -12.26
C LEU A 632 11.05 22.51 -11.54
N GLU A 633 11.01 21.43 -12.32
CA GLU A 633 10.88 20.07 -11.77
C GLU A 633 12.26 19.37 -11.70
N PHE A 634 12.64 18.92 -10.50
CA PHE A 634 13.71 17.94 -10.28
C PHE A 634 13.13 16.55 -10.08
N GLN A 635 13.78 15.57 -10.69
CA GLN A 635 13.55 14.15 -10.48
C GLN A 635 14.84 13.52 -9.96
N PRO A 636 14.78 12.38 -9.23
CA PRO A 636 15.98 11.73 -8.71
C PRO A 636 17.06 11.43 -9.78
N HIS A 637 16.64 11.12 -11.00
CA HIS A 637 17.57 10.86 -12.12
C HIS A 637 18.32 12.12 -12.62
N ASP A 638 17.87 13.32 -12.26
CA ASP A 638 18.56 14.56 -12.62
C ASP A 638 19.84 14.73 -11.79
N PHE A 639 19.82 14.38 -10.50
CA PHE A 639 21.01 14.39 -9.63
C PHE A 639 22.11 13.49 -10.16
N ARG A 640 21.76 12.27 -10.58
CA ARG A 640 22.70 11.34 -11.23
C ARG A 640 23.37 11.97 -12.45
N ARG A 641 22.62 12.67 -13.30
CA ARG A 641 23.17 13.29 -14.51
C ARG A 641 24.08 14.46 -14.19
N ILE A 642 23.68 15.29 -13.23
CA ILE A 642 24.49 16.39 -12.72
C ILE A 642 25.80 15.84 -12.16
N PHE A 643 25.74 14.83 -11.28
CA PHE A 643 26.92 14.17 -10.70
C PHE A 643 27.87 13.59 -11.76
N THR A 644 27.35 13.02 -12.85
CA THR A 644 28.21 12.52 -13.94
C THR A 644 28.76 13.63 -14.85
N THR A 645 28.23 14.85 -14.74
CA THR A 645 28.67 16.01 -15.53
C THR A 645 29.72 16.83 -14.79
N GLU A 646 29.59 16.93 -13.47
CA GLU A 646 30.63 17.40 -12.54
C GLU A 646 31.79 16.40 -12.49
#